data_AF-A0A9D3MBU4-F1
#
_entry.id   AF-A0A9D3MBU4-F1
#
_cell.length_a   1.000
_cell.length_b   1.000
_cell.length_c   1.000
_cell.angle_alpha   90.00
_cell.angle_beta   90.00
_cell.angle_gamma   90.00
#
_symmetry.space_group_name_H-M   'P 1'
#
loop_
_entity.id
_entity.type
_entity.pdbx_description
1 polymer ?
#
loop_
_entity_poly.entity_id
_entity_poly.type
_entity_poly.pdbx_seq_one_letter_code
_entity_poly.pdbx_strand_id
1 'polypeptide(L)'
;MSDRSLPQQLKRWAIEEFKLQPHQLPHDSYFKTLCLGQGASIWKYITQHIYNQRNVKVMRGNLQWFKMLQDKEVECVEGQSEAARRQELQREIEDLKAELDQLNGRISVAETQLAADERSLSGSWAEDEESRRRSVLLQAFRRRCAEERLSLTQRGRGIGGHSQALGQLRRKAEVELVFGAVPDDGGDSLGPSGPEPQVLRAVRELCEERLLFFLSLLQSELKAVNSTGKHLPQEQREVVFQHWLSAVEDLIRSHPPGHILSALLHQASRTQRALEEKISSLDVEQEMAALRFRYENKQLQDISREEEELPSVKSLLQRGWEEEERAAVQLARTRARVRQQRDQLDALREQVQLETPGGDAQLEPLARAVFELELQCVVQAAQRDSVQEQCAQLGQLAQDRQEALRSLRSQWHSITAFRELVANKQEQIRWLIKANSNAKSELSRVHSEVRRFAEDGLGPRCGAVAGAASALRNTVSQEVRLTGSVSLAALSRRVTDGVQRVPAKQLSIHRLHCPTFHSLCESLAFPMYRAPEQLAAQTVSQQLELRFLRRLLQLRSLSRATLQRQRALLPAPDQKALLEKVREAEEELLRTLLPRVRELRRRAAQGLQYGAPVTSAIAHWWEQPAQFALPELQKGGLTLQKWLERWRLAAKALE
;
A
#
# COMPACT_ATOMS: atom_id res chain seq x y z
N MET A 1 7.58 110.20 3.72
CA MET A 1 7.31 111.64 3.49
C MET A 1 6.06 112.00 4.26
N SER A 2 6.29 112.60 5.43
CA SER A 2 5.40 113.30 6.38
C SER A 2 3.89 113.22 6.14
N ASP A 3 3.14 112.73 7.15
CA ASP A 3 1.69 112.90 7.28
C ASP A 3 1.32 114.40 7.26
N ARG A 4 1.19 114.93 6.05
CA ARG A 4 0.65 116.27 5.80
C ARG A 4 -0.85 116.17 5.98
N SER A 5 -1.41 117.00 6.85
CA SER A 5 -2.84 117.00 7.15
C SER A 5 -3.65 117.14 5.85
N LEU A 6 -4.69 116.31 5.69
CA LEU A 6 -5.58 116.29 4.52
C LEU A 6 -6.05 117.69 4.07
N PRO A 7 -6.34 118.66 4.97
CA PRO A 7 -6.64 120.04 4.59
C PRO A 7 -5.55 120.72 3.75
N GLN A 8 -4.27 120.46 4.03
CA GLN A 8 -3.15 121.02 3.27
C GLN A 8 -3.02 120.38 1.88
N GLN A 9 -3.33 119.09 1.77
CA GLN A 9 -3.34 118.38 0.49
C GLN A 9 -4.50 118.85 -0.39
N LEU A 10 -5.69 119.05 0.18
CA LEU A 10 -6.83 119.62 -0.54
C LEU A 10 -6.55 121.04 -1.01
N LYS A 11 -5.90 121.87 -0.18
CA LYS A 11 -5.51 123.25 -0.54
C LYS A 11 -4.51 123.28 -1.70
N ARG A 12 -3.52 122.38 -1.72
CA ARG A 12 -2.60 122.25 -2.87
C ARG A 12 -3.30 121.75 -4.12
N TRP A 13 -4.12 120.72 -4.00
CA TRP A 13 -4.89 120.19 -5.11
C TRP A 13 -5.79 121.27 -5.74
N ALA A 14 -6.46 122.10 -4.93
CA ALA A 14 -7.27 123.21 -5.42
C ALA A 14 -6.45 124.29 -6.16
N ILE A 15 -5.22 124.57 -5.72
CA ILE A 15 -4.32 125.52 -6.40
C ILE A 15 -3.77 124.92 -7.70
N GLU A 16 -3.36 123.65 -7.68
CA GLU A 16 -2.71 122.98 -8.81
C GLU A 16 -3.70 122.61 -9.93
N GLU A 17 -4.90 122.12 -9.58
CA GLU A 17 -5.90 121.66 -10.56
C GLU A 17 -6.87 122.76 -10.99
N PHE A 18 -7.36 123.61 -10.07
CA PHE A 18 -8.29 124.69 -10.40
C PHE A 18 -7.61 126.05 -10.64
N LYS A 19 -6.27 126.14 -10.50
CA LYS A 19 -5.49 127.38 -10.65
C LYS A 19 -6.02 128.54 -9.80
N LEU A 20 -6.58 128.23 -8.64
CA LEU A 20 -7.11 129.25 -7.71
C LEU A 20 -5.95 129.99 -7.06
N GLN A 21 -6.02 131.32 -7.05
CA GLN A 21 -4.99 132.15 -6.46
C GLN A 21 -4.99 132.05 -4.92
N PRO A 22 -3.83 132.11 -4.23
CA PRO A 22 -3.76 131.85 -2.79
C PRO A 22 -4.64 132.74 -1.90
N HIS A 23 -4.94 133.96 -2.36
CA HIS A 23 -5.76 134.96 -1.67
C HIS A 23 -7.27 134.76 -1.84
N GLN A 24 -7.71 133.87 -2.73
CA GLN A 24 -9.12 133.53 -2.97
C GLN A 24 -9.55 132.24 -2.25
N LEU A 25 -8.64 131.61 -1.51
CA LEU A 25 -8.92 130.38 -0.78
C LEU A 25 -9.60 130.70 0.57
N PRO A 26 -10.66 129.96 0.95
CA PRO A 26 -11.24 130.05 2.29
C PRO A 26 -10.20 129.89 3.41
N HIS A 27 -10.48 130.47 4.58
CA HIS A 27 -9.60 130.32 5.75
C HIS A 27 -9.38 128.85 6.13
N ASP A 28 -8.22 128.54 6.70
CA ASP A 28 -7.80 127.17 7.04
C ASP A 28 -8.79 126.43 7.97
N SER A 29 -9.58 127.16 8.76
CA SER A 29 -10.66 126.60 9.57
C SER A 29 -11.76 125.94 8.73
N TYR A 30 -12.06 126.49 7.55
CA TYR A 30 -13.07 125.97 6.63
C TYR A 30 -12.60 124.72 5.89
N PHE A 31 -11.33 124.65 5.52
CA PHE A 31 -10.72 123.43 4.96
C PHE A 31 -10.68 122.29 5.99
N LYS A 32 -10.48 122.62 7.27
CA LYS A 32 -10.58 121.64 8.35
C LYS A 32 -11.99 121.06 8.48
N THR A 33 -13.05 121.86 8.39
CA THR A 33 -14.44 121.36 8.43
C THR A 33 -14.79 120.47 7.23
N LEU A 34 -14.34 120.81 6.02
CA LEU A 34 -14.55 119.95 4.84
C LEU A 34 -13.86 118.58 4.98
N CYS A 35 -12.74 118.53 5.71
CA CYS A 35 -11.96 117.32 5.95
C CYS A 35 -12.32 116.58 7.24
N LEU A 36 -13.52 116.82 7.82
CA LEU A 36 -14.04 116.10 8.99
C LEU A 36 -15.13 115.08 8.59
N GLY A 37 -15.24 114.00 9.38
CA GLY A 37 -16.24 112.95 9.17
C GLY A 37 -16.12 112.23 7.82
N GLN A 38 -17.25 111.92 7.18
CA GLN A 38 -17.29 111.31 5.85
C GLN A 38 -16.65 112.18 4.75
N GLY A 39 -16.52 113.49 4.97
CA GLY A 39 -15.81 114.38 4.05
C GLY A 39 -14.33 114.02 3.89
N ALA A 40 -13.68 113.49 4.95
CA ALA A 40 -12.27 113.14 4.92
C ALA A 40 -11.96 112.01 3.92
N SER A 41 -12.77 110.96 3.87
CA SER A 41 -12.58 109.84 2.95
C SER A 41 -12.89 110.23 1.50
N ILE A 42 -13.93 111.05 1.29
CA ILE A 42 -14.29 111.56 -0.04
C ILE A 42 -13.17 112.44 -0.61
N TRP A 43 -12.66 113.41 0.16
CA TRP A 43 -11.59 114.29 -0.30
C TRP A 43 -10.26 113.57 -0.46
N LYS A 44 -9.96 112.56 0.36
CA LYS A 44 -8.78 111.70 0.19
C LYS A 44 -8.88 110.86 -1.10
N TYR A 45 -10.06 110.35 -1.44
CA TYR A 45 -10.29 109.63 -2.69
C TYR A 45 -10.16 110.55 -3.91
N ILE A 46 -10.79 111.74 -3.88
CA ILE A 46 -10.74 112.70 -4.99
C ILE A 46 -9.30 113.16 -5.26
N THR A 47 -8.57 113.56 -4.22
CA THR A 47 -7.18 114.02 -4.35
C THR A 47 -6.21 112.92 -4.79
N GLN A 48 -6.52 111.65 -4.54
CA GLN A 48 -5.68 110.51 -4.96
C GLN A 48 -6.03 109.95 -6.35
N HIS A 49 -7.30 110.04 -6.78
CA HIS A 49 -7.78 109.30 -7.95
C HIS A 49 -8.32 110.15 -9.11
N ILE A 50 -8.64 111.44 -8.92
CA ILE A 50 -9.38 112.22 -9.94
C ILE A 50 -8.52 113.09 -10.87
N TYR A 51 -7.26 113.38 -10.61
CA TYR A 51 -6.34 113.79 -11.68
C TYR A 51 -4.90 113.52 -11.23
N ASN A 52 -4.26 112.54 -11.88
CA ASN A 52 -2.84 112.28 -11.76
C ASN A 52 -2.32 112.14 -13.18
N GLN A 53 -1.36 112.95 -13.62
CA GLN A 53 -0.89 113.00 -15.01
C GLN A 53 -0.53 111.62 -15.60
N ARG A 54 -0.19 110.63 -14.76
CA ARG A 54 0.00 109.23 -15.15
C ARG A 54 -1.26 108.54 -15.66
N ASN A 55 -2.42 108.76 -15.04
CA ASN A 55 -3.68 108.12 -15.41
C ASN A 55 -4.22 108.63 -16.76
N VAL A 56 -3.99 109.91 -17.08
CA VAL A 56 -4.37 110.48 -18.39
C VAL A 56 -3.54 109.87 -19.52
N LYS A 57 -2.24 109.62 -19.31
CA LYS A 57 -1.38 108.92 -20.29
C LYS A 57 -1.82 107.46 -20.49
N VAL A 58 -2.16 106.75 -19.41
CA VAL A 58 -2.65 105.37 -19.50
C VAL A 58 -4.00 105.31 -20.23
N MET A 59 -4.94 106.21 -19.93
CA MET A 59 -6.20 106.26 -20.65
C MET A 59 -6.03 106.59 -22.13
N ARG A 60 -5.11 107.50 -22.49
CA ARG A 60 -4.81 107.83 -23.90
C ARG A 60 -4.14 106.66 -24.64
N GLY A 61 -3.21 105.95 -23.98
CA GLY A 61 -2.58 104.75 -24.52
C GLY A 61 -3.56 103.59 -24.68
N ASN A 62 -4.45 103.38 -23.71
CA ASN A 62 -5.49 102.35 -23.79
C ASN A 62 -6.50 102.66 -24.90
N LEU A 63 -6.93 103.91 -25.05
CA LEU A 63 -7.81 104.32 -26.15
C LEU A 63 -7.15 104.14 -27.52
N GLN A 64 -5.84 104.38 -27.64
CA GLN A 64 -5.09 104.11 -28.87
C GLN A 64 -4.94 102.60 -29.12
N TRP A 65 -4.75 101.79 -28.08
CA TRP A 65 -4.69 100.33 -28.20
C TRP A 65 -6.04 99.72 -28.60
N PHE A 66 -7.14 100.18 -28.00
CA PHE A 66 -8.49 99.77 -28.41
C PHE A 66 -8.79 100.18 -29.85
N LYS A 67 -8.35 101.37 -30.28
CA LYS A 67 -8.47 101.80 -31.68
C LYS A 67 -7.66 100.90 -32.62
N MET A 68 -6.43 100.52 -32.26
CA MET A 68 -5.60 99.59 -33.05
C MET A 68 -6.17 98.16 -33.09
N LEU A 69 -6.85 97.71 -32.03
CA LEU A 69 -7.55 96.41 -32.05
C LEU A 69 -8.79 96.45 -32.92
N GLN A 70 -9.56 97.55 -32.85
CA GLN A 70 -10.72 97.77 -33.71
C GLN A 70 -10.29 97.89 -35.17
N ASP A 71 -9.23 98.64 -35.46
CA ASP A 71 -8.69 98.78 -36.82
C ASP A 71 -8.14 97.43 -37.34
N LYS A 72 -7.53 96.58 -36.49
CA LYS A 72 -7.09 95.22 -36.86
C LYS A 72 -8.23 94.21 -37.01
N GLU A 73 -9.26 94.26 -36.17
CA GLU A 73 -10.47 93.43 -36.37
C GLU A 73 -11.23 93.87 -37.62
N VAL A 74 -11.31 95.18 -37.89
CA VAL A 74 -11.94 95.73 -39.08
C VAL A 74 -11.11 95.40 -40.34
N GLU A 75 -9.79 95.50 -40.32
CA GLU A 75 -8.93 95.04 -41.44
C GLU A 75 -9.04 93.51 -41.67
N CYS A 76 -9.19 92.71 -40.61
CA CYS A 76 -9.45 91.26 -40.74
C CYS A 76 -10.87 90.94 -41.27
N VAL A 77 -11.87 91.76 -40.95
CA VAL A 77 -13.27 91.58 -41.37
C VAL A 77 -13.52 92.16 -42.77
N GLU A 78 -12.81 93.22 -43.18
CA GLU A 78 -12.92 93.83 -44.51
C GLU A 78 -12.19 93.02 -45.61
N GLY A 79 -11.21 92.19 -45.23
CA GLY A 79 -10.46 91.33 -46.17
C GLY A 79 -10.97 89.89 -46.32
N GLN A 80 -11.78 89.38 -45.38
CA GLN A 80 -12.30 88.00 -45.40
C GLN A 80 -13.79 87.97 -45.10
N SER A 81 -14.61 87.70 -46.12
CA SER A 81 -16.04 87.43 -45.93
C SER A 81 -16.25 86.37 -44.83
N GLU A 82 -17.28 86.51 -43.98
CA GLU A 82 -17.65 85.48 -43.00
C GLU A 82 -17.75 84.08 -43.62
N ALA A 83 -18.06 83.99 -44.92
CA ALA A 83 -18.05 82.76 -45.69
C ALA A 83 -16.66 82.12 -45.83
N ALA A 84 -15.59 82.91 -45.98
CA ALA A 84 -14.21 82.43 -46.07
C ALA A 84 -13.73 81.84 -44.73
N ARG A 85 -14.03 82.51 -43.61
CA ARG A 85 -13.70 82.00 -42.26
C ARG A 85 -14.50 80.74 -41.91
N ARG A 86 -15.77 80.65 -42.33
CA ARG A 86 -16.57 79.42 -42.21
C ARG A 86 -15.99 78.27 -43.04
N GLN A 87 -15.49 78.54 -44.25
CA GLN A 87 -14.84 77.54 -45.09
C GLN A 87 -13.50 77.07 -44.51
N GLU A 88 -12.71 77.96 -43.92
CA GLU A 88 -11.44 77.62 -43.27
C GLU A 88 -11.66 76.73 -42.05
N LEU A 89 -12.59 77.09 -41.16
CA LEU A 89 -12.99 76.24 -40.03
C LEU A 89 -13.58 74.89 -40.49
N GLN A 90 -14.33 74.88 -41.60
CA GLN A 90 -14.82 73.62 -42.19
C GLN A 90 -13.68 72.72 -42.65
N ARG A 91 -12.65 73.29 -43.30
CA ARG A 91 -11.45 72.53 -43.69
C ARG A 91 -10.69 72.01 -42.47
N GLU A 92 -10.46 72.84 -41.45
CA GLU A 92 -9.82 72.40 -40.21
C GLU A 92 -10.61 71.27 -39.51
N ILE A 93 -11.94 71.35 -39.50
CA ILE A 93 -12.80 70.28 -38.96
C ILE A 93 -12.69 69.01 -39.81
N GLU A 94 -12.60 69.12 -41.13
CA GLU A 94 -12.42 67.98 -42.04
C GLU A 94 -11.04 67.33 -41.87
N ASP A 95 -9.98 68.14 -41.76
CA ASP A 95 -8.61 67.68 -41.51
C ASP A 95 -8.50 66.98 -40.16
N LEU A 96 -9.03 67.57 -39.09
CA LEU A 96 -9.06 66.93 -37.76
C LEU A 96 -9.87 65.64 -37.76
N LYS A 97 -10.99 65.55 -38.51
CA LYS A 97 -11.74 64.30 -38.66
C LYS A 97 -10.92 63.23 -39.36
N ALA A 98 -10.20 63.58 -40.43
CA ALA A 98 -9.34 62.67 -41.15
C ALA A 98 -8.18 62.16 -40.27
N GLU A 99 -7.58 63.04 -39.46
CA GLU A 99 -6.57 62.65 -38.47
C GLU A 99 -7.14 61.71 -37.40
N LEU A 100 -8.35 62.00 -36.90
CA LEU A 100 -9.04 61.16 -35.91
C LEU A 100 -9.33 59.76 -36.49
N ASP A 101 -9.80 59.69 -37.74
CA ASP A 101 -10.03 58.42 -38.44
C ASP A 101 -8.73 57.65 -38.66
N GLN A 102 -7.63 58.34 -39.00
CA GLN A 102 -6.31 57.72 -39.15
C GLN A 102 -5.80 57.15 -37.81
N LEU A 103 -5.95 57.90 -36.72
CA LEU A 103 -5.58 57.44 -35.38
C LEU A 103 -6.44 56.27 -34.92
N ASN A 104 -7.76 56.32 -35.13
CA ASN A 104 -8.66 55.21 -34.85
C ASN A 104 -8.29 53.95 -35.64
N GLY A 105 -7.91 54.11 -36.91
CA GLY A 105 -7.41 53.01 -37.75
C GLY A 105 -6.13 52.39 -37.20
N ARG A 106 -5.16 53.22 -36.77
CA ARG A 106 -3.91 52.74 -36.14
C ARG A 106 -4.17 52.04 -34.80
N ILE A 107 -5.07 52.56 -33.98
CA ILE A 107 -5.48 51.94 -32.71
C ILE A 107 -6.10 50.57 -32.97
N SER A 108 -7.04 50.46 -33.90
CA SER A 108 -7.68 49.19 -34.23
C SER A 108 -6.68 48.14 -34.72
N VAL A 109 -5.73 48.50 -35.59
CA VAL A 109 -4.67 47.58 -36.03
C VAL A 109 -3.80 47.15 -34.85
N ALA A 110 -3.37 48.08 -33.99
CA ALA A 110 -2.58 47.76 -32.82
C ALA A 110 -3.33 46.83 -31.84
N GLU A 111 -4.63 47.05 -31.62
CA GLU A 111 -5.48 46.19 -30.80
C GLU A 111 -5.57 44.77 -31.36
N THR A 112 -5.79 44.62 -32.68
CA THR A 112 -5.84 43.29 -33.31
C THR A 112 -4.51 42.55 -33.21
N GLN A 113 -3.39 43.27 -33.31
CA GLN A 113 -2.06 42.71 -33.20
C GLN A 113 -1.72 42.31 -31.75
N LEU A 114 -2.02 43.16 -30.77
CA LEU A 114 -1.91 42.83 -29.35
C LEU A 114 -2.75 41.60 -28.99
N ALA A 115 -4.00 41.53 -29.47
CA ALA A 115 -4.84 40.36 -29.25
C ALA A 115 -4.30 39.08 -29.91
N ALA A 116 -3.60 39.19 -31.05
CA ALA A 116 -2.93 38.06 -31.70
C ALA A 116 -1.70 37.61 -30.91
N ASP A 117 -0.89 38.56 -30.44
CA ASP A 117 0.31 38.31 -29.66
C ASP A 117 -0.03 37.70 -28.29
N GLU A 118 -1.06 38.20 -27.60
CA GLU A 118 -1.56 37.62 -26.35
C GLU A 118 -2.05 36.18 -26.53
N ARG A 119 -2.74 35.88 -27.65
CA ARG A 119 -3.18 34.51 -27.98
C ARG A 119 -1.99 33.59 -28.23
N SER A 120 -0.99 34.05 -28.99
CA SER A 120 0.25 33.30 -29.24
C SER A 120 1.02 33.03 -27.96
N LEU A 121 1.21 34.08 -27.14
CA LEU A 121 1.92 34.01 -25.87
C LEU A 121 1.22 33.04 -24.91
N SER A 122 -0.11 33.16 -24.76
CA SER A 122 -0.93 32.24 -23.96
C SER A 122 -0.81 30.78 -24.42
N GLY A 123 -0.79 30.54 -25.74
CA GLY A 123 -0.54 29.23 -26.33
C GLY A 123 0.84 28.67 -25.96
N SER A 124 1.90 29.47 -26.13
CA SER A 124 3.27 29.07 -25.79
C SER A 124 3.46 28.78 -24.30
N TRP A 125 2.84 29.57 -23.41
CA TRP A 125 2.87 29.33 -21.97
C TRP A 125 2.15 28.04 -21.60
N ALA A 126 1.03 27.73 -22.26
CA ALA A 126 0.31 26.48 -22.03
C ALA A 126 1.14 25.26 -22.46
N GLU A 127 1.86 25.35 -23.58
CA GLU A 127 2.76 24.29 -24.06
C GLU A 127 3.98 24.10 -23.15
N ASP A 128 4.58 25.18 -22.65
CA ASP A 128 5.70 25.13 -21.72
C ASP A 128 5.28 24.54 -20.37
N GLU A 129 4.15 24.99 -19.81
CA GLU A 129 3.60 24.46 -18.56
C GLU A 129 3.23 22.97 -18.69
N GLU A 130 2.63 22.56 -19.81
CA GLU A 130 2.35 21.17 -20.13
C GLU A 130 3.64 20.34 -20.21
N SER A 131 4.68 20.86 -20.87
CA SER A 131 5.98 20.20 -21.02
C SER A 131 6.70 20.05 -19.68
N ARG A 132 6.66 21.08 -18.82
CA ARG A 132 7.18 21.03 -17.45
C ARG A 132 6.49 19.95 -16.63
N ARG A 133 5.14 19.90 -16.65
CA ARG A 133 4.36 18.87 -15.95
C ARG A 133 4.68 17.47 -16.46
N ARG A 134 4.77 17.27 -17.77
CA ARG A 134 5.19 16.00 -18.37
C ARG A 134 6.59 15.60 -17.93
N SER A 135 7.53 16.54 -17.88
CA SER A 135 8.90 16.28 -17.40
C SER A 135 8.90 15.76 -15.96
N VAL A 136 8.11 16.37 -15.06
CA VAL A 136 7.99 15.90 -13.67
C VAL A 136 7.41 14.49 -13.60
N LEU A 137 6.34 14.20 -14.35
CA LEU A 137 5.74 12.87 -14.41
C LEU A 137 6.70 11.82 -14.94
N LEU A 138 7.43 12.14 -16.02
CA LEU A 138 8.46 11.26 -16.59
C LEU A 138 9.63 11.06 -15.63
N GLN A 139 10.02 12.08 -14.87
CA GLN A 139 11.07 11.97 -13.86
C GLN A 139 10.62 11.04 -12.71
N ALA A 140 9.39 11.17 -12.24
CA ALA A 140 8.81 10.28 -11.22
C ALA A 140 8.72 8.83 -11.75
N PHE A 141 8.23 8.65 -12.98
CA PHE A 141 8.18 7.34 -13.64
C PHE A 141 9.59 6.73 -13.77
N ARG A 142 10.58 7.51 -14.23
CA ARG A 142 11.97 7.07 -14.34
C ARG A 142 12.57 6.64 -13.00
N ARG A 143 12.29 7.38 -11.91
CA ARG A 143 12.74 7.01 -10.55
C ARG A 143 12.15 5.66 -10.13
N ARG A 144 10.82 5.49 -10.27
CA ARG A 144 10.15 4.22 -9.97
C ARG A 144 10.71 3.06 -10.79
N CYS A 145 10.88 3.24 -12.10
CA CYS A 145 11.49 2.20 -12.95
C CYS A 145 12.93 1.87 -12.53
N ALA A 146 13.70 2.85 -12.06
CA ALA A 146 15.05 2.60 -11.55
C ALA A 146 15.04 1.76 -10.28
N GLU A 147 14.14 2.03 -9.33
CA GLU A 147 13.93 1.26 -8.10
C GLU A 147 13.48 -0.17 -8.41
N GLU A 148 12.46 -0.33 -9.25
CA GLU A 148 11.97 -1.64 -9.70
C GLU A 148 13.10 -2.43 -10.39
N ARG A 149 13.88 -1.78 -11.26
CA ARG A 149 15.02 -2.40 -11.94
C ARG A 149 16.10 -2.83 -10.94
N LEU A 150 16.39 -2.03 -9.91
CA LEU A 150 17.35 -2.42 -8.85
C LEU A 150 16.87 -3.67 -8.11
N SER A 151 15.60 -3.71 -7.71
CA SER A 151 15.00 -4.88 -7.05
C SER A 151 15.06 -6.13 -7.95
N LEU A 152 14.68 -6.00 -9.21
CA LEU A 152 14.76 -7.09 -10.19
C LEU A 152 16.21 -7.54 -10.43
N THR A 153 17.17 -6.62 -10.46
CA THR A 153 18.60 -6.95 -10.62
C THR A 153 19.13 -7.69 -9.39
N GLN A 154 18.73 -7.31 -8.18
CA GLN A 154 19.09 -8.03 -6.95
C GLN A 154 18.52 -9.46 -6.96
N ARG A 155 17.23 -9.62 -7.29
CA ARG A 155 16.60 -10.94 -7.45
C ARG A 155 17.28 -11.75 -8.56
N GLY A 156 17.59 -11.12 -9.68
CA GLY A 156 18.31 -11.72 -10.80
C GLY A 156 19.72 -12.19 -10.42
N ARG A 157 20.46 -11.42 -9.60
CA ARG A 157 21.74 -11.87 -9.03
C ARG A 157 21.58 -13.07 -8.12
N GLY A 158 20.56 -13.07 -7.26
CA GLY A 158 20.23 -14.22 -6.41
C GLY A 158 19.97 -15.48 -7.23
N ILE A 159 19.09 -15.39 -8.23
CA ILE A 159 18.79 -16.51 -9.16
C ILE A 159 20.04 -16.92 -9.94
N GLY A 160 20.84 -15.96 -10.39
CA GLY A 160 22.12 -16.20 -11.08
C GLY A 160 23.11 -16.99 -10.23
N GLY A 161 23.24 -16.65 -8.95
CA GLY A 161 24.07 -17.40 -8.00
C GLY A 161 23.60 -18.85 -7.83
N HIS A 162 22.29 -19.06 -7.66
CA HIS A 162 21.71 -20.42 -7.57
C HIS A 162 21.91 -21.21 -8.87
N SER A 163 21.71 -20.56 -10.03
CA SER A 163 21.95 -21.18 -11.34
C SER A 163 23.41 -21.55 -11.55
N GLN A 164 24.35 -20.70 -11.09
CA GLN A 164 25.78 -21.01 -11.12
C GLN A 164 26.13 -22.21 -10.23
N ALA A 165 25.58 -22.27 -9.01
CA ALA A 165 25.78 -23.41 -8.11
C ALA A 165 25.24 -24.71 -8.72
N LEU A 166 24.04 -24.68 -9.31
CA LEU A 166 23.47 -25.82 -10.04
C LEU A 166 24.30 -26.20 -11.27
N GLY A 167 24.85 -25.21 -11.98
CA GLY A 167 25.78 -25.43 -13.10
C GLY A 167 27.08 -26.09 -12.65
N GLN A 168 27.63 -25.70 -11.50
CA GLN A 168 28.80 -26.35 -10.90
C GLN A 168 28.48 -27.79 -10.49
N LEU A 169 27.32 -28.04 -9.89
CA LEU A 169 26.86 -29.40 -9.57
C LEU A 169 26.71 -30.25 -10.83
N ARG A 170 26.15 -29.70 -11.91
CA ARG A 170 26.05 -30.40 -13.19
C ARG A 170 27.43 -30.77 -13.74
N ARG A 171 28.39 -29.85 -13.71
CA ARG A 171 29.79 -30.14 -14.13
C ARG A 171 30.43 -31.22 -13.25
N LYS A 172 30.20 -31.17 -11.93
CA LYS A 172 30.66 -32.24 -11.02
C LYS A 172 30.02 -33.58 -11.41
N ALA A 173 28.74 -33.59 -11.77
CA ALA A 173 28.01 -34.81 -12.14
C ALA A 173 28.54 -35.49 -13.42
N GLU A 174 29.15 -34.72 -14.33
CA GLU A 174 29.77 -35.24 -15.56
C GLU A 174 31.09 -35.98 -15.28
N VAL A 175 31.72 -35.78 -14.12
CA VAL A 175 32.91 -36.51 -13.71
C VAL A 175 32.50 -37.86 -13.13
N GLU A 176 32.96 -38.96 -13.72
CA GLU A 176 32.75 -40.29 -13.15
C GLU A 176 33.58 -40.48 -11.87
N LEU A 177 32.94 -41.00 -10.82
CA LEU A 177 33.61 -41.35 -9.57
C LEU A 177 34.12 -42.78 -9.62
N VAL A 178 35.42 -42.95 -9.44
CA VAL A 178 36.05 -44.24 -9.24
C VAL A 178 36.28 -44.44 -7.76
N PHE A 179 35.62 -45.44 -7.17
CA PHE A 179 35.95 -45.91 -5.82
C PHE A 179 37.02 -47.00 -5.96
N GLY A 180 38.12 -46.88 -5.21
CA GLY A 180 39.21 -47.84 -5.29
C GLY A 180 38.73 -49.27 -5.02
N ALA A 181 39.22 -50.23 -5.81
CA ALA A 181 38.99 -51.64 -5.54
C ALA A 181 39.58 -51.99 -4.17
N VAL A 182 38.80 -52.70 -3.36
CA VAL A 182 39.29 -53.27 -2.10
C VAL A 182 40.33 -54.34 -2.47
N PRO A 183 41.49 -54.40 -1.79
CA PRO A 183 42.52 -55.38 -2.10
C PRO A 183 41.94 -56.79 -1.99
N ASP A 184 41.88 -57.51 -3.11
CA ASP A 184 41.73 -58.96 -3.10
C ASP A 184 43.02 -59.56 -2.55
N ASP A 185 42.84 -60.52 -1.66
CA ASP A 185 43.89 -61.23 -0.95
C ASP A 185 44.74 -62.03 -1.96
N GLY A 186 46.03 -61.70 -2.05
CA GLY A 186 47.02 -62.47 -2.81
C GLY A 186 47.52 -61.83 -4.10
N GLY A 187 48.57 -61.00 -3.99
CA GLY A 187 49.49 -60.73 -5.10
C GLY A 187 49.91 -59.28 -5.26
N ASP A 188 50.90 -58.87 -4.46
CA ASP A 188 51.99 -57.90 -4.72
C ASP A 188 51.84 -56.89 -5.88
N SER A 189 50.69 -56.23 -5.98
CA SER A 189 50.42 -55.17 -6.93
C SER A 189 49.92 -53.97 -6.16
N LEU A 190 50.77 -52.92 -6.15
CA LEU A 190 50.51 -51.55 -5.68
C LEU A 190 49.02 -51.27 -5.42
N GLY A 191 48.66 -51.16 -4.13
CA GLY A 191 47.27 -50.94 -3.68
C GLY A 191 46.60 -49.72 -4.33
N PRO A 192 45.28 -49.49 -4.12
CA PRO A 192 44.54 -48.42 -4.79
C PRO A 192 45.04 -47.06 -4.29
N SER A 193 46.10 -46.55 -4.90
CA SER A 193 46.79 -45.30 -4.54
C SER A 193 46.05 -44.12 -5.15
N GLY A 194 44.80 -43.92 -4.73
CA GLY A 194 44.01 -42.72 -5.02
C GLY A 194 43.45 -42.13 -3.73
N PRO A 195 43.42 -40.79 -3.57
CA PRO A 195 42.77 -40.18 -2.42
C PRO A 195 41.27 -40.50 -2.44
N GLU A 196 40.73 -40.89 -1.28
CA GLU A 196 39.30 -41.18 -1.12
C GLU A 196 38.43 -39.99 -1.61
N PRO A 197 37.39 -40.25 -2.44
CA PRO A 197 36.47 -39.20 -2.86
C PRO A 197 35.79 -38.53 -1.66
N GLN A 198 35.76 -37.20 -1.64
CA GLN A 198 35.17 -36.42 -0.54
C GLN A 198 33.72 -36.82 -0.24
N VAL A 199 32.92 -37.10 -1.28
CA VAL A 199 31.54 -37.57 -1.13
C VAL A 199 31.46 -38.92 -0.42
N LEU A 200 32.41 -39.83 -0.65
CA LEU A 200 32.43 -41.13 0.03
C LEU A 200 32.71 -40.97 1.52
N ARG A 201 33.68 -40.10 1.86
CA ARG A 201 34.00 -39.77 3.24
C ARG A 201 32.81 -39.15 3.97
N ALA A 202 32.19 -38.12 3.39
CA ALA A 202 31.06 -37.42 4.00
C ALA A 202 29.84 -38.34 4.18
N VAL A 203 29.56 -39.21 3.20
CA VAL A 203 28.50 -40.23 3.32
C VAL A 203 28.84 -41.22 4.45
N ARG A 204 30.09 -41.71 4.53
CA ARG A 204 30.51 -42.62 5.60
C ARG A 204 30.34 -41.98 6.98
N GLU A 205 30.84 -40.76 7.18
CA GLU A 205 30.76 -40.03 8.45
C GLU A 205 29.29 -39.86 8.89
N LEU A 206 28.40 -39.43 7.99
CA LEU A 206 26.97 -39.28 8.28
C LEU A 206 26.28 -40.61 8.62
N CYS A 207 26.67 -41.70 7.95
CA CYS A 207 26.17 -43.03 8.27
C CYS A 207 26.68 -43.52 9.63
N GLU A 208 27.95 -43.27 9.96
CA GLU A 208 28.58 -43.64 11.23
C GLU A 208 27.97 -42.85 12.40
N GLU A 209 27.80 -41.54 12.26
CA GLU A 209 27.10 -40.70 13.25
C GLU A 209 25.69 -41.22 13.54
N ARG A 210 24.96 -41.59 12.48
CA ARG A 210 23.61 -42.13 12.63
C ARG A 210 23.61 -43.49 13.32
N LEU A 211 24.59 -44.33 13.02
CA LEU A 211 24.76 -45.64 13.65
C LEU A 211 25.14 -45.49 15.13
N LEU A 212 26.06 -44.60 15.47
CA LEU A 212 26.44 -44.29 16.85
C LEU A 212 25.25 -43.78 17.66
N PHE A 213 24.41 -42.93 17.06
CA PHE A 213 23.17 -42.48 17.67
C PHE A 213 22.23 -43.67 17.98
N PHE A 214 21.99 -44.58 17.03
CA PHE A 214 21.16 -45.76 17.28
C PHE A 214 21.76 -46.71 18.33
N LEU A 215 23.07 -46.92 18.33
CA LEU A 215 23.75 -47.70 19.37
C LEU A 215 23.58 -47.08 20.75
N SER A 216 23.64 -45.75 20.87
CA SER A 216 23.40 -45.05 22.13
C SER A 216 21.98 -45.29 22.67
N LEU A 217 20.98 -45.34 21.78
CA LEU A 217 19.59 -45.64 22.13
C LEU A 217 19.42 -47.10 22.58
N LEU A 218 19.97 -48.04 21.81
CA LEU A 218 19.93 -49.47 22.15
C LEU A 218 20.62 -49.76 23.49
N GLN A 219 21.79 -49.17 23.74
CA GLN A 219 22.49 -49.33 25.02
C GLN A 219 21.68 -48.73 26.18
N SER A 220 20.93 -47.65 25.95
CA SER A 220 20.06 -47.07 26.98
C SER A 220 18.89 -48.00 27.33
N GLU A 221 18.31 -48.70 26.34
CA GLU A 221 17.22 -49.66 26.59
C GLU A 221 17.72 -50.97 27.21
N LEU A 222 18.88 -51.47 26.79
CA LEU A 222 19.47 -52.68 27.37
C LEU A 222 19.93 -52.47 28.82
N LYS A 223 20.43 -51.27 29.16
CA LYS A 223 20.83 -50.91 30.54
C LYS A 223 19.64 -50.61 31.46
N ALA A 224 18.47 -50.27 30.91
CA ALA A 224 17.24 -50.03 31.67
C ALA A 224 16.72 -51.28 32.40
N VAL A 225 17.09 -52.49 31.95
CA VAL A 225 16.71 -53.74 32.63
C VAL A 225 17.43 -53.93 33.97
N ASN A 226 18.64 -53.36 34.13
CA ASN A 226 19.49 -53.58 35.32
C ASN A 226 19.97 -52.31 36.03
N SER A 227 19.62 -51.10 35.57
CA SER A 227 20.05 -49.85 36.20
C SER A 227 19.16 -48.66 35.87
N THR A 228 19.03 -47.73 36.83
CA THR A 228 18.35 -46.43 36.77
C THR A 228 19.08 -45.41 35.86
N GLY A 229 19.46 -45.83 34.66
CA GLY A 229 20.16 -45.00 33.69
C GLY A 229 19.30 -43.88 33.11
N LYS A 230 19.81 -42.65 33.13
CA LYS A 230 19.17 -41.46 32.56
C LYS A 230 18.94 -41.64 31.05
N HIS A 231 17.67 -41.73 30.63
CA HIS A 231 17.31 -41.65 29.22
C HIS A 231 17.71 -40.28 28.64
N LEU A 232 18.22 -40.27 27.39
CA LEU A 232 18.39 -39.04 26.63
C LEU A 232 17.01 -38.37 26.48
N PRO A 233 16.80 -37.12 26.95
CA PRO A 233 15.54 -36.40 26.83
C PRO A 233 15.10 -36.29 25.37
N GLN A 234 13.78 -36.26 25.14
CA GLN A 234 13.22 -36.15 23.79
C GLN A 234 13.74 -34.92 23.03
N GLU A 235 13.84 -33.77 23.70
CA GLU A 235 14.34 -32.52 23.10
C GLU A 235 15.78 -32.67 22.58
N GLN A 236 16.65 -33.37 23.32
CA GLN A 236 18.02 -33.61 22.88
C GLN A 236 18.09 -34.57 21.67
N ARG A 237 17.17 -35.54 21.59
CA ARG A 237 17.05 -36.42 20.40
C ARG A 237 16.63 -35.64 19.17
N GLU A 238 15.70 -34.71 19.32
CA GLU A 238 15.23 -33.84 18.23
C GLU A 238 16.37 -32.94 17.73
N VAL A 239 17.15 -32.34 18.63
CA VAL A 239 18.31 -31.51 18.25
C VAL A 239 19.36 -32.31 17.47
N VAL A 240 19.73 -33.52 17.95
CA VAL A 240 20.68 -34.39 17.24
C VAL A 240 20.16 -34.79 15.86
N PHE A 241 18.86 -35.08 15.76
CA PHE A 241 18.23 -35.39 14.48
C PHE A 241 18.23 -34.21 13.52
N GLN A 242 17.92 -33.00 13.99
CA GLN A 242 17.95 -31.78 13.17
C GLN A 242 19.37 -31.45 12.69
N HIS A 243 20.38 -31.63 13.55
CA HIS A 243 21.77 -31.46 13.15
C HIS A 243 22.17 -32.42 12.02
N TRP A 244 21.84 -33.71 12.18
CA TRP A 244 22.08 -34.72 11.15
C TRP A 244 21.34 -34.40 9.85
N LEU A 245 20.08 -33.96 9.92
CA LEU A 245 19.31 -33.54 8.75
C LEU A 245 19.97 -32.35 8.03
N SER A 246 20.42 -31.33 8.75
CA SER A 246 21.13 -30.18 8.16
C SER A 246 22.39 -30.63 7.41
N ALA A 247 23.17 -31.55 8.00
CA ALA A 247 24.37 -32.06 7.36
C ALA A 247 24.07 -32.91 6.11
N VAL A 248 22.97 -33.66 6.11
CA VAL A 248 22.45 -34.36 4.91
C VAL A 248 22.01 -33.37 3.83
N GLU A 249 21.33 -32.28 4.20
CA GLU A 249 20.95 -31.23 3.25
C GLU A 249 22.19 -30.57 2.62
N ASP A 250 23.22 -30.30 3.41
CA ASP A 250 24.47 -29.72 2.92
C ASP A 250 25.23 -30.68 2.00
N LEU A 251 25.21 -31.99 2.27
CA LEU A 251 25.73 -33.02 1.37
C LEU A 251 25.00 -32.97 0.01
N ILE A 252 23.66 -32.93 0.02
CA ILE A 252 22.83 -32.89 -1.19
C ILE A 252 23.04 -31.59 -1.98
N ARG A 253 23.30 -30.46 -1.29
CA ARG A 253 23.61 -29.17 -1.94
C ARG A 253 25.01 -29.13 -2.56
N SER A 254 25.97 -29.86 -2.00
CA SER A 254 27.39 -29.77 -2.38
C SER A 254 27.84 -30.81 -3.41
N HIS A 255 27.13 -31.94 -3.49
CA HIS A 255 27.47 -33.08 -4.35
C HIS A 255 26.30 -33.51 -5.26
N PRO A 256 26.60 -34.01 -6.49
CA PRO A 256 25.58 -34.55 -7.38
C PRO A 256 24.82 -35.75 -6.79
N PRO A 257 23.51 -35.89 -7.04
CA PRO A 257 22.74 -37.04 -6.55
C PRO A 257 23.29 -38.41 -7.01
N GLY A 258 23.77 -38.50 -8.25
CA GLY A 258 24.39 -39.73 -8.77
C GLY A 258 25.67 -40.09 -8.01
N HIS A 259 26.46 -39.10 -7.63
CA HIS A 259 27.67 -39.29 -6.83
C HIS A 259 27.35 -39.80 -5.42
N ILE A 260 26.36 -39.18 -4.76
CA ILE A 260 25.89 -39.60 -3.44
C ILE A 260 25.36 -41.03 -3.48
N LEU A 261 24.54 -41.36 -4.49
CA LEU A 261 24.01 -42.71 -4.68
C LEU A 261 25.14 -43.73 -4.89
N SER A 262 26.13 -43.40 -5.72
CA SER A 262 27.28 -44.26 -5.98
C SER A 262 28.12 -44.50 -4.71
N ALA A 263 28.31 -43.48 -3.88
CA ALA A 263 28.99 -43.59 -2.59
C ALA A 263 28.19 -44.45 -1.58
N LEU A 264 26.87 -44.27 -1.51
CA LEU A 264 25.99 -45.10 -0.68
C LEU A 264 26.00 -46.56 -1.13
N LEU A 265 25.93 -46.82 -2.44
CA LEU A 265 26.02 -48.16 -3.01
C LEU A 265 27.37 -48.81 -2.67
N HIS A 266 28.47 -48.09 -2.88
CA HIS A 266 29.81 -48.58 -2.54
C HIS A 266 29.93 -48.91 -1.03
N GLN A 267 29.45 -48.02 -0.16
CA GLN A 267 29.46 -48.25 1.29
C GLN A 267 28.59 -49.44 1.68
N ALA A 268 27.40 -49.58 1.09
CA ALA A 268 26.52 -50.73 1.30
C ALA A 268 27.21 -52.03 0.87
N SER A 269 27.79 -52.09 -0.34
CA SER A 269 28.54 -53.25 -0.82
C SER A 269 29.75 -53.58 0.05
N ARG A 270 30.46 -52.57 0.57
CA ARG A 270 31.56 -52.78 1.54
C ARG A 270 31.04 -53.38 2.84
N THR A 271 29.95 -52.85 3.39
CA THR A 271 29.35 -53.40 4.62
C THR A 271 28.78 -54.80 4.42
N GLN A 272 28.21 -55.09 3.24
CA GLN A 272 27.73 -56.41 2.87
C GLN A 272 28.89 -57.41 2.84
N ARG A 273 30.00 -57.09 2.16
CA ARG A 273 31.18 -57.96 2.14
C ARG A 273 31.76 -58.19 3.54
N ALA A 274 31.91 -57.13 4.34
CA ALA A 274 32.36 -57.28 5.73
C ALA A 274 31.41 -58.14 6.58
N LEU A 275 30.10 -58.12 6.30
CA LEU A 275 29.13 -59.01 6.94
C LEU A 275 29.25 -60.44 6.40
N GLU A 276 29.41 -60.64 5.11
CA GLU A 276 29.63 -61.95 4.48
C GLU A 276 30.91 -62.60 4.98
N GLU A 277 32.01 -61.85 5.09
CA GLU A 277 33.28 -62.28 5.70
C GLU A 277 33.06 -62.70 7.15
N LYS A 278 32.37 -61.88 7.95
CA LYS A 278 32.02 -62.24 9.33
C LYS A 278 31.16 -63.50 9.38
N ILE A 279 30.13 -63.61 8.53
CA ILE A 279 29.27 -64.80 8.45
C ILE A 279 30.08 -66.04 8.04
N SER A 280 31.03 -65.89 7.12
CA SER A 280 31.90 -66.99 6.69
C SER A 280 32.94 -67.38 7.76
N SER A 281 33.34 -66.43 8.61
CA SER A 281 34.22 -66.67 9.76
C SER A 281 33.48 -67.25 10.97
N LEU A 282 32.14 -67.16 10.99
CA LEU A 282 31.33 -67.82 12.01
C LEU A 282 31.32 -69.31 11.70
N ASP A 283 32.10 -70.06 12.46
CA ASP A 283 32.03 -71.51 12.45
C ASP A 283 30.79 -71.94 13.24
N VAL A 284 29.65 -71.95 12.54
CA VAL A 284 28.37 -72.39 13.10
C VAL A 284 28.49 -73.82 13.62
N GLU A 285 29.31 -74.69 13.01
CA GLU A 285 29.49 -76.05 13.50
C GLU A 285 30.29 -76.11 14.80
N GLN A 286 31.34 -75.30 14.94
CA GLN A 286 32.13 -75.22 16.17
C GLN A 286 31.37 -74.51 17.30
N GLU A 287 30.64 -73.42 17.01
CA GLU A 287 29.78 -72.74 17.99
C GLU A 287 28.60 -73.64 18.41
N MET A 288 27.99 -74.35 17.46
CA MET A 288 26.94 -75.33 17.76
C MET A 288 27.51 -76.52 18.52
N ALA A 289 28.69 -77.04 18.18
CA ALA A 289 29.36 -78.11 18.93
C ALA A 289 29.76 -77.67 20.35
N ALA A 290 30.21 -76.41 20.53
CA ALA A 290 30.48 -75.82 21.83
C ALA A 290 29.21 -75.68 22.67
N LEU A 291 28.07 -75.36 22.02
CA LEU A 291 26.74 -75.36 22.62
C LEU A 291 26.12 -76.77 22.70
N ARG A 292 26.78 -77.78 22.15
CA ARG A 292 26.36 -79.18 22.03
C ARG A 292 25.09 -79.42 21.21
N PHE A 293 24.90 -78.66 20.13
CA PHE A 293 23.84 -78.86 19.13
C PHE A 293 24.43 -79.24 17.75
N ARG A 294 23.68 -79.99 16.94
CA ARG A 294 23.94 -80.24 15.52
C ARG A 294 22.88 -79.51 14.69
N TYR A 295 23.29 -78.92 13.58
CA TYR A 295 22.34 -78.34 12.63
C TYR A 295 22.21 -79.26 11.42
N GLU A 296 21.17 -80.08 11.37
CA GLU A 296 20.89 -80.98 10.25
C GLU A 296 19.43 -80.79 9.78
N ASN A 297 19.19 -80.84 8.46
CA ASN A 297 17.84 -80.74 7.86
C ASN A 297 17.01 -79.51 8.28
N LYS A 298 17.65 -78.34 8.45
CA LYS A 298 17.04 -77.09 8.93
C LYS A 298 16.43 -77.19 10.34
N GLN A 299 16.84 -78.19 11.12
CA GLN A 299 16.43 -78.38 12.51
C GLN A 299 17.67 -78.38 13.41
N LEU A 300 17.56 -77.71 14.57
CA LEU A 300 18.56 -77.83 15.62
C LEU A 300 18.30 -79.15 16.36
N GLN A 301 19.27 -80.04 16.35
CA GLN A 301 19.30 -81.26 17.14
C GLN A 301 20.21 -81.05 18.34
N ASP A 302 19.73 -81.33 19.54
CA ASP A 302 20.54 -81.27 20.76
C ASP A 302 21.37 -82.55 20.87
N ILE A 303 22.70 -82.44 20.87
CA ILE A 303 23.65 -83.55 21.03
C ILE A 303 24.25 -83.55 22.45
N SER A 304 23.78 -82.68 23.36
CA SER A 304 24.34 -82.54 24.71
C SER A 304 24.15 -83.77 25.58
N ARG A 305 23.25 -84.66 25.16
CA ARG A 305 23.03 -85.99 25.69
C ARG A 305 22.83 -86.91 24.49
N GLU A 306 23.40 -88.12 24.54
CA GLU A 306 22.92 -89.22 23.70
C GLU A 306 21.39 -89.24 23.78
N GLU A 307 20.71 -89.55 22.68
CA GLU A 307 19.25 -89.73 22.63
C GLU A 307 18.83 -90.85 23.60
N GLU A 308 18.83 -90.57 24.90
CA GLU A 308 17.78 -91.06 25.77
C GLU A 308 16.55 -90.34 25.25
N GLU A 309 15.83 -90.97 24.30
CA GLU A 309 14.46 -90.63 23.98
C GLU A 309 13.79 -90.26 25.30
N LEU A 310 13.50 -88.96 25.50
CA LEU A 310 12.92 -88.50 26.74
C LEU A 310 11.70 -89.39 26.97
N PRO A 311 11.71 -90.24 28.01
CA PRO A 311 10.71 -91.28 28.12
C PRO A 311 9.36 -90.60 28.10
N SER A 312 8.49 -91.03 27.19
CA SER A 312 7.11 -90.55 27.12
C SER A 312 6.51 -90.49 28.53
N VAL A 313 5.60 -89.55 28.78
CA VAL A 313 4.93 -89.43 30.08
C VAL A 313 4.36 -90.79 30.52
N LYS A 314 3.91 -91.61 29.57
CA LYS A 314 3.46 -92.98 29.78
C LYS A 314 4.58 -93.90 30.31
N SER A 315 5.76 -93.91 29.70
CA SER A 315 6.91 -94.71 30.16
C SER A 315 7.49 -94.23 31.49
N LEU A 316 7.47 -92.92 31.78
CA LEU A 316 7.86 -92.39 33.09
C LEU A 316 6.90 -92.85 34.19
N LEU A 317 5.59 -92.78 33.92
CA LEU A 317 4.58 -93.30 34.83
C LEU A 317 4.74 -94.81 35.03
N GLN A 318 4.94 -95.57 33.95
CA GLN A 318 5.12 -97.02 34.00
C GLN A 318 6.37 -97.41 34.78
N ARG A 319 7.50 -96.70 34.57
CA ARG A 319 8.71 -96.89 35.36
C ARG A 319 8.50 -96.54 36.84
N GLY A 320 7.75 -95.47 37.13
CA GLY A 320 7.36 -95.13 38.50
C GLY A 320 6.55 -96.24 39.16
N TRP A 321 5.63 -96.87 38.42
CA TRP A 321 4.87 -98.03 38.90
C TRP A 321 5.75 -99.27 39.10
N GLU A 322 6.69 -99.55 38.20
CA GLU A 322 7.64 -100.66 38.35
C GLU A 322 8.59 -100.46 39.54
N GLU A 323 9.04 -99.22 39.80
CA GLU A 323 9.85 -98.88 40.96
C GLU A 323 9.07 -99.09 42.26
N GLU A 324 7.78 -98.70 42.30
CA GLU A 324 6.89 -98.95 43.43
C GLU A 324 6.62 -100.45 43.64
N GLU A 325 6.42 -101.21 42.56
CA GLU A 325 6.24 -102.67 42.61
C GLU A 325 7.49 -103.37 43.14
N ARG A 326 8.68 -102.98 42.65
CA ARG A 326 9.97 -103.49 43.14
C ARG A 326 10.18 -103.14 44.62
N ALA A 327 9.85 -101.91 45.02
CA ALA A 327 9.93 -101.48 46.41
C ALA A 327 8.97 -102.29 47.31
N ALA A 328 7.75 -102.56 46.85
CA ALA A 328 6.79 -103.39 47.57
C ALA A 328 7.27 -104.84 47.73
N VAL A 329 7.87 -105.43 46.69
CA VAL A 329 8.47 -106.78 46.74
C VAL A 329 9.68 -106.81 47.68
N GLN A 330 10.55 -105.79 47.63
CA GLN A 330 11.67 -105.67 48.56
C GLN A 330 11.20 -105.52 50.00
N LEU A 331 10.17 -104.71 50.24
CA LEU A 331 9.53 -104.55 51.56
C LEU A 331 8.94 -105.87 52.08
N ALA A 332 8.31 -106.65 51.21
CA ALA A 332 7.79 -107.97 51.58
C ALA A 332 8.92 -108.94 51.96
N ARG A 333 10.02 -108.94 51.21
CA ARG A 333 11.22 -109.77 51.51
C ARG A 333 11.90 -109.35 52.80
N THR A 334 12.07 -108.05 53.03
CA THR A 334 12.66 -107.55 54.29
C THR A 334 11.76 -107.88 55.48
N ARG A 335 10.44 -107.71 55.36
CA ARG A 335 9.48 -108.13 56.39
C ARG A 335 9.57 -109.62 56.71
N ALA A 336 9.71 -110.48 55.69
CA ALA A 336 9.89 -111.92 55.89
C ALA A 336 11.20 -112.25 56.61
N ARG A 337 12.32 -111.62 56.20
CA ARG A 337 13.62 -111.79 56.85
C ARG A 337 13.62 -111.31 58.30
N VAL A 338 12.99 -110.17 58.58
CA VAL A 338 12.84 -109.63 59.94
C VAL A 338 12.04 -110.60 60.81
N ARG A 339 10.95 -111.19 60.30
CA ARG A 339 10.19 -112.23 61.02
C ARG A 339 11.07 -113.45 61.33
N GLN A 340 11.77 -113.98 60.33
CA GLN A 340 12.68 -115.13 60.53
C GLN A 340 13.76 -114.86 61.58
N GLN A 341 14.38 -113.68 61.54
CA GLN A 341 15.41 -113.29 62.51
C GLN A 341 14.81 -113.08 63.91
N ARG A 342 13.57 -112.58 64.00
CA ARG A 342 12.82 -112.48 65.26
C ARG A 342 12.58 -113.86 65.85
N ASP A 343 12.08 -114.79 65.04
CA ASP A 343 11.79 -116.17 65.45
C ASP A 343 13.08 -116.90 65.91
N GLN A 344 14.21 -116.64 65.23
CA GLN A 344 15.52 -117.16 65.66
C GLN A 344 16.01 -116.56 66.97
N LEU A 345 15.83 -115.25 67.18
CA LEU A 345 16.14 -114.58 68.44
C LEU A 345 15.28 -115.11 69.58
N ASP A 346 13.98 -115.30 69.35
CA ASP A 346 13.05 -115.86 70.33
C ASP A 346 13.41 -117.32 70.63
N ALA A 347 13.80 -118.13 69.64
CA ALA A 347 14.27 -119.50 69.85
C ALA A 347 15.59 -119.57 70.65
N LEU A 348 16.56 -118.69 70.36
CA LEU A 348 17.81 -118.58 71.12
C LEU A 348 17.55 -118.10 72.55
N ARG A 349 16.59 -117.20 72.74
CA ARG A 349 16.14 -116.72 74.05
C ARG A 349 15.55 -117.85 74.88
N GLU A 350 14.70 -118.68 74.31
CA GLU A 350 14.17 -119.90 74.95
C GLU A 350 15.26 -120.94 75.26
N GLN A 351 16.27 -121.10 74.39
CA GLN A 351 17.42 -121.97 74.65
C GLN A 351 18.26 -121.50 75.84
N VAL A 352 18.55 -120.20 75.94
CA VAL A 352 19.26 -119.62 77.10
C VAL A 352 18.44 -119.76 78.39
N GLN A 353 17.10 -119.67 78.30
CA GLN A 353 16.21 -119.92 79.43
C GLN A 353 16.22 -121.40 79.89
N LEU A 354 16.43 -122.36 78.97
CA LEU A 354 16.54 -123.80 79.24
C LEU A 354 17.94 -124.23 79.71
N GLU A 355 18.99 -123.56 79.23
CA GLU A 355 20.41 -123.83 79.54
C GLU A 355 20.92 -123.12 80.80
N THR A 356 20.05 -122.58 81.65
CA THR A 356 20.44 -122.08 82.97
C THR A 356 20.34 -123.23 84.01
N PRO A 357 21.42 -123.99 84.32
CA PRO A 357 21.36 -125.04 85.34
C PRO A 357 21.27 -124.44 86.74
N GLY A 358 20.43 -125.05 87.58
CA GLY A 358 20.16 -124.64 88.95
C GLY A 358 21.42 -124.49 89.80
N GLY A 359 21.71 -123.24 90.17
CA GLY A 359 22.62 -122.85 91.25
C GLY A 359 22.09 -121.57 91.90
N ASP A 360 21.83 -121.61 93.20
CA ASP A 360 21.26 -120.57 94.08
C ASP A 360 19.96 -119.88 93.61
N ALA A 361 18.86 -120.23 94.30
CA ALA A 361 17.48 -119.82 94.05
C ALA A 361 17.18 -118.29 94.13
N GLN A 362 18.18 -117.44 94.43
CA GLN A 362 18.04 -115.98 94.52
C GLN A 362 18.83 -115.19 93.45
N LEU A 363 19.91 -115.75 92.90
CA LEU A 363 20.77 -115.08 91.91
C LEU A 363 20.31 -115.32 90.47
N GLU A 364 19.69 -116.47 90.21
CA GLU A 364 19.18 -116.86 88.90
C GLU A 364 18.14 -115.89 88.27
N PRO A 365 17.11 -115.39 89.00
CA PRO A 365 16.13 -114.48 88.40
C PRO A 365 16.71 -113.09 88.11
N LEU A 366 17.70 -112.63 88.89
CA LEU A 366 18.38 -111.35 88.67
C LEU A 366 19.32 -111.44 87.45
N ALA A 367 20.09 -112.52 87.31
CA ALA A 367 20.93 -112.75 86.13
C ALA A 367 20.10 -112.83 84.84
N ARG A 368 18.93 -113.48 84.89
CA ARG A 368 17.96 -113.50 83.78
C ARG A 368 17.42 -112.11 83.46
N ALA A 369 17.03 -111.32 84.47
CA ALA A 369 16.55 -109.96 84.26
C ALA A 369 17.62 -109.02 83.69
N VAL A 370 18.89 -109.16 84.11
CA VAL A 370 20.02 -108.40 83.57
C VAL A 370 20.28 -108.78 82.11
N PHE A 371 20.34 -110.08 81.77
CA PHE A 371 20.47 -110.54 80.38
C PHE A 371 19.34 -110.02 79.48
N GLU A 372 18.10 -110.05 79.96
CA GLU A 372 16.94 -109.52 79.24
C GLU A 372 17.01 -108.01 79.01
N LEU A 373 17.44 -107.25 80.03
CA LEU A 373 17.63 -105.80 79.92
C LEU A 373 18.79 -105.45 78.99
N GLU A 374 19.91 -106.17 79.05
CA GLU A 374 21.05 -105.98 78.13
C GLU A 374 20.65 -106.31 76.68
N LEU A 375 19.92 -107.41 76.46
CA LEU A 375 19.39 -107.77 75.15
C LEU A 375 18.41 -106.70 74.63
N GLN A 376 17.51 -106.20 75.49
CA GLN A 376 16.61 -105.10 75.14
C GLN A 376 17.37 -103.82 74.80
N CYS A 377 18.42 -103.48 75.56
CA CYS A 377 19.26 -102.31 75.28
C CYS A 377 19.98 -102.43 73.92
N VAL A 378 20.53 -103.61 73.61
CA VAL A 378 21.19 -103.87 72.32
C VAL A 378 20.20 -103.83 71.16
N VAL A 379 19.00 -104.41 71.32
CA VAL A 379 17.94 -104.35 70.31
C VAL A 379 17.47 -102.91 70.08
N GLN A 380 17.29 -102.12 71.14
CA GLN A 380 16.89 -100.71 71.03
C GLN A 380 18.01 -99.85 70.42
N ALA A 381 19.28 -100.10 70.76
CA ALA A 381 20.42 -99.42 70.14
C ALA A 381 20.51 -99.73 68.65
N ALA A 382 20.37 -100.99 68.25
CA ALA A 382 20.36 -101.40 66.85
C ALA A 382 19.18 -100.79 66.07
N GLN A 383 17.99 -100.68 66.69
CA GLN A 383 16.84 -100.00 66.10
C GLN A 383 17.09 -98.50 65.91
N ARG A 384 17.65 -97.82 66.92
CA ARG A 384 18.01 -96.40 66.82
C ARG A 384 19.02 -96.18 65.70
N ASP A 385 20.07 -96.98 65.64
CA ASP A 385 21.15 -96.84 64.65
C ASP A 385 20.61 -97.11 63.22
N SER A 386 19.74 -98.11 63.06
CA SER A 386 19.03 -98.39 61.79
C SER A 386 18.12 -97.23 61.37
N VAL A 387 17.37 -96.63 62.30
CA VAL A 387 16.52 -95.46 62.01
C VAL A 387 17.38 -94.23 61.66
N GLN A 388 18.49 -94.01 62.36
CA GLN A 388 19.42 -92.93 62.05
C GLN A 388 20.04 -93.09 60.65
N GLU A 389 20.44 -94.31 60.29
CA GLU A 389 20.96 -94.62 58.96
C GLU A 389 19.90 -94.39 57.87
N GLN A 390 18.66 -94.83 58.10
CA GLN A 390 17.53 -94.59 57.19
C GLN A 390 17.21 -93.10 57.05
N CYS A 391 17.23 -92.33 58.14
CA CYS A 391 17.04 -90.89 58.10
C CYS A 391 18.16 -90.19 57.33
N ALA A 392 19.41 -90.63 57.48
CA ALA A 392 20.55 -90.10 56.72
C ALA A 392 20.39 -90.38 55.20
N GLN A 393 20.04 -91.63 54.84
CA GLN A 393 19.79 -92.02 53.45
C GLN A 393 18.63 -91.24 52.82
N LEU A 394 17.51 -91.08 53.53
CA LEU A 394 16.37 -90.28 53.07
C LEU A 394 16.73 -88.79 52.94
N GLY A 395 17.55 -88.26 53.86
CA GLY A 395 18.06 -86.89 53.79
C GLY A 395 18.92 -86.65 52.55
N GLN A 396 19.81 -87.57 52.22
CA GLN A 396 20.62 -87.53 51.00
C GLN A 396 19.76 -87.58 49.74
N LEU A 397 18.82 -88.53 49.66
CA LEU A 397 17.89 -88.64 48.53
C LEU A 397 17.03 -87.38 48.34
N ALA A 398 16.62 -86.73 49.44
CA ALA A 398 15.87 -85.48 49.37
C ALA A 398 16.72 -84.32 48.85
N GLN A 399 18.00 -84.23 49.26
CA GLN A 399 18.94 -83.23 48.77
C GLN A 399 19.21 -83.40 47.27
N ASP A 400 19.53 -84.62 46.83
CA ASP A 400 19.77 -84.95 45.43
C ASP A 400 18.57 -84.57 44.55
N ARG A 401 17.34 -84.91 45.00
CA ARG A 401 16.10 -84.53 44.31
C ARG A 401 15.89 -83.02 44.28
N GLN A 402 16.21 -82.31 45.36
CA GLN A 402 16.07 -80.85 45.41
C GLN A 402 17.06 -80.15 44.48
N GLU A 403 18.27 -80.69 44.34
CA GLU A 403 19.27 -80.20 43.39
C GLU A 403 18.85 -80.46 41.94
N ALA A 404 18.34 -81.66 41.65
CA ALA A 404 17.77 -81.98 40.33
C ALA A 404 16.62 -81.03 39.96
N LEU A 405 15.72 -80.72 40.90
CA LEU A 405 14.65 -79.75 40.68
C LEU A 405 15.16 -78.32 40.47
N ARG A 406 16.20 -77.89 41.21
CA ARG A 406 16.84 -76.58 40.99
C ARG A 406 17.46 -76.49 39.60
N SER A 407 18.18 -77.52 39.17
CA SER A 407 18.73 -77.61 37.81
C SER A 407 17.63 -77.53 36.74
N LEU A 408 16.56 -78.31 36.89
CA LEU A 408 15.47 -78.36 35.93
C LEU A 408 14.71 -77.02 35.84
N ARG A 409 14.50 -76.34 36.97
CA ARG A 409 13.95 -74.98 37.00
C ARG A 409 14.87 -73.99 36.27
N SER A 410 16.18 -74.05 36.48
CA SER A 410 17.12 -73.15 35.80
C SER A 410 17.11 -73.34 34.27
N GLN A 411 17.06 -74.59 33.80
CA GLN A 411 16.94 -74.93 32.39
C GLN A 411 15.62 -74.39 31.81
N TRP A 412 14.51 -74.56 32.51
CA TRP A 412 13.21 -74.03 32.08
C TRP A 412 13.22 -72.50 31.94
N HIS A 413 13.79 -71.78 32.91
CA HIS A 413 13.92 -70.32 32.82
C HIS A 413 14.78 -69.91 31.61
N SER A 414 15.90 -70.58 31.37
CA SER A 414 16.77 -70.32 30.22
C SER A 414 16.05 -70.52 28.88
N ILE A 415 15.29 -71.62 28.74
CA ILE A 415 14.49 -71.90 27.53
C ILE A 415 13.42 -70.82 27.33
N THR A 416 12.77 -70.38 28.41
CA THR A 416 11.69 -69.38 28.34
C THR A 416 12.25 -68.01 27.94
N ALA A 417 13.36 -67.59 28.55
CA ALA A 417 14.07 -66.35 28.19
C ALA A 417 14.58 -66.37 26.74
N PHE A 418 15.08 -67.51 26.26
CA PHE A 418 15.49 -67.66 24.85
C PHE A 418 14.29 -67.51 23.89
N ARG A 419 13.15 -68.12 24.21
CA ARG A 419 11.92 -68.00 23.39
C ARG A 419 11.44 -66.55 23.31
N GLU A 420 11.46 -65.82 24.43
CA GLU A 420 11.11 -64.40 24.46
C GLU A 420 12.08 -63.55 23.62
N LEU A 421 13.39 -63.80 23.74
CA LEU A 421 14.40 -63.11 22.95
C LEU A 421 14.20 -63.35 21.43
N VAL A 422 13.95 -64.59 21.02
CA VAL A 422 13.68 -64.94 19.62
C VAL A 422 12.41 -64.26 19.11
N ALA A 423 11.34 -64.24 19.91
CA ALA A 423 10.10 -63.54 19.56
C ALA A 423 10.34 -62.05 19.36
N ASN A 424 11.05 -61.39 20.29
CA ASN A 424 11.40 -59.97 20.20
C ASN A 424 12.26 -59.66 18.96
N LYS A 425 13.26 -60.50 18.67
CA LYS A 425 14.10 -60.33 17.48
C LYS A 425 13.32 -60.54 16.18
N GLN A 426 12.43 -61.52 16.13
CA GLN A 426 11.58 -61.76 14.97
C GLN A 426 10.60 -60.60 14.72
N GLU A 427 10.08 -59.99 15.77
CA GLU A 427 9.27 -58.78 15.67
C GLU A 427 10.08 -57.58 15.14
N GLN A 428 11.29 -57.36 15.65
CA GLN A 428 12.21 -56.33 15.14
C GLN A 428 12.49 -56.52 13.63
N ILE A 429 12.74 -57.76 13.18
CA ILE A 429 12.94 -58.09 11.77
C ILE A 429 11.68 -57.77 10.94
N ARG A 430 10.48 -58.15 11.40
CA ARG A 430 9.22 -57.84 10.72
C ARG A 430 9.01 -56.34 10.58
N TRP A 431 9.31 -55.57 11.63
CA TRP A 431 9.23 -54.10 11.58
C TRP A 431 10.21 -53.51 10.56
N LEU A 432 11.45 -53.99 10.50
CA LEU A 432 12.43 -53.54 9.52
C LEU A 432 11.99 -53.83 8.08
N ILE A 433 11.44 -55.03 7.83
CA ILE A 433 10.91 -55.40 6.51
C ILE A 433 9.76 -54.46 6.12
N LYS A 434 8.82 -54.21 7.03
CA LYS A 434 7.68 -53.31 6.79
C LYS A 434 8.12 -51.86 6.58
N ALA A 435 9.07 -51.38 7.37
CA ALA A 435 9.62 -50.03 7.23
C ALA A 435 10.31 -49.87 5.87
N ASN A 436 11.08 -50.88 5.43
CA ASN A 436 11.74 -50.86 4.12
C ASN A 436 10.72 -50.90 2.96
N SER A 437 9.69 -51.76 3.04
CA SER A 437 8.64 -51.78 2.02
C SER A 437 7.90 -50.43 1.90
N ASN A 438 7.63 -49.79 3.04
CA ASN A 438 7.00 -48.47 3.08
C ASN A 438 7.93 -47.39 2.51
N ALA A 439 9.22 -47.41 2.84
CA ALA A 439 10.19 -46.47 2.29
C ALA A 439 10.28 -46.59 0.75
N LYS A 440 10.21 -47.81 0.21
CA LYS A 440 10.18 -48.05 -1.24
C LYS A 440 8.93 -47.48 -1.92
N SER A 441 7.75 -47.67 -1.33
CA SER A 441 6.51 -47.10 -1.86
C SER A 441 6.51 -45.57 -1.79
N GLU A 442 6.99 -45.01 -0.67
CA GLU A 442 7.12 -43.55 -0.50
C GLU A 442 8.09 -42.96 -1.51
N LEU A 443 9.25 -43.57 -1.72
CA LEU A 443 10.21 -43.12 -2.74
C LEU A 443 9.60 -43.11 -4.14
N SER A 444 8.85 -44.16 -4.49
CA SER A 444 8.17 -44.26 -5.78
C SER A 444 7.11 -43.17 -5.95
N ARG A 445 6.37 -42.87 -4.87
CA ARG A 445 5.38 -41.78 -4.82
C ARG A 445 6.04 -40.42 -5.00
N VAL A 446 7.06 -40.10 -4.20
CA VAL A 446 7.80 -38.84 -4.28
C VAL A 446 8.41 -38.65 -5.67
N HIS A 447 8.99 -39.70 -6.27
CA HIS A 447 9.53 -39.62 -7.63
C HIS A 447 8.46 -39.27 -8.67
N SER A 448 7.26 -39.84 -8.53
CA SER A 448 6.12 -39.54 -9.40
C SER A 448 5.59 -38.10 -9.21
N GLU A 449 5.57 -37.61 -7.96
CA GLU A 449 5.16 -36.25 -7.62
C GLU A 449 6.16 -35.22 -8.16
N VAL A 450 7.48 -35.44 -7.99
CA VAL A 450 8.53 -34.56 -8.52
C VAL A 450 8.48 -34.49 -10.05
N ARG A 451 8.27 -35.64 -10.72
CA ARG A 451 8.11 -35.67 -12.18
C ARG A 451 6.91 -34.83 -12.64
N ARG A 452 5.73 -35.05 -12.04
CA ARG A 452 4.53 -34.27 -12.34
C ARG A 452 4.74 -32.79 -12.08
N PHE A 453 5.39 -32.42 -10.98
CA PHE A 453 5.70 -31.03 -10.68
C PHE A 453 6.61 -30.39 -11.75
N ALA A 454 7.60 -31.11 -12.25
CA ALA A 454 8.46 -30.62 -13.32
C ALA A 454 7.70 -30.45 -14.64
N GLU A 455 6.91 -31.45 -15.05
CA GLU A 455 6.18 -31.49 -16.31
C GLU A 455 5.00 -30.51 -16.32
N ASP A 456 4.10 -30.61 -15.33
CA ASP A 456 2.85 -29.84 -15.29
C ASP A 456 3.04 -28.45 -14.64
N GLY A 457 4.00 -28.34 -13.70
CA GLY A 457 4.22 -27.13 -12.92
C GLY A 457 5.22 -26.18 -13.56
N LEU A 458 6.47 -26.63 -13.76
CA LEU A 458 7.57 -25.76 -14.20
C LEU A 458 7.54 -25.49 -15.71
N GLY A 459 7.28 -26.52 -16.53
CA GLY A 459 7.25 -26.41 -18.00
C GLY A 459 6.33 -25.29 -18.51
N PRO A 460 5.02 -25.32 -18.21
CA PRO A 460 4.06 -24.30 -18.67
C PRO A 460 4.35 -22.90 -18.12
N ARG A 461 4.83 -22.81 -16.87
CA ARG A 461 5.15 -21.52 -16.24
C ARG A 461 6.31 -20.80 -16.93
N CYS A 462 7.28 -21.52 -17.46
CA CYS A 462 8.38 -20.91 -18.21
C CYS A 462 7.87 -20.17 -19.46
N GLY A 463 6.97 -20.81 -20.22
CA GLY A 463 6.33 -20.19 -21.38
C GLY A 463 5.45 -19.00 -21.00
N ALA A 464 4.65 -19.13 -19.93
CA ALA A 464 3.80 -18.06 -19.43
C ALA A 464 4.61 -16.83 -18.99
N VAL A 465 5.75 -17.02 -18.31
CA VAL A 465 6.64 -15.92 -17.89
C VAL A 465 7.25 -15.21 -19.09
N ALA A 466 7.72 -15.96 -20.10
CA ALA A 466 8.23 -15.38 -21.34
C ALA A 466 7.14 -14.57 -22.07
N GLY A 467 5.92 -15.11 -22.15
CA GLY A 467 4.74 -14.44 -22.68
C GLY A 467 4.43 -13.14 -21.94
N ALA A 468 4.33 -13.19 -20.61
CA ALA A 468 4.06 -12.01 -19.77
C ALA A 468 5.15 -10.94 -19.90
N ALA A 469 6.43 -11.33 -19.96
CA ALA A 469 7.54 -10.40 -20.18
C ALA A 469 7.44 -9.70 -21.55
N SER A 470 7.08 -10.44 -22.60
CA SER A 470 6.87 -9.87 -23.93
C SER A 470 5.67 -8.93 -23.98
N ALA A 471 4.56 -9.29 -23.31
CA ALA A 471 3.37 -8.46 -23.21
C ALA A 471 3.67 -7.16 -22.45
N LEU A 472 4.35 -7.24 -21.31
CA LEU A 472 4.77 -6.05 -20.55
C LEU A 472 5.64 -5.12 -21.39
N ARG A 473 6.61 -5.66 -22.15
CA ARG A 473 7.44 -4.86 -23.07
C ARG A 473 6.59 -4.12 -24.10
N ASN A 474 5.61 -4.80 -24.68
CA ASN A 474 4.71 -4.22 -25.67
C ASN A 474 3.81 -3.14 -25.04
N THR A 475 3.26 -3.38 -23.85
CA THR A 475 2.44 -2.42 -23.10
C THR A 475 3.23 -1.16 -22.75
N VAL A 476 4.45 -1.30 -22.20
CA VAL A 476 5.32 -0.15 -21.91
C VAL A 476 5.61 0.64 -23.20
N SER A 477 5.90 -0.05 -24.30
CA SER A 477 6.12 0.60 -25.61
C SER A 477 4.87 1.34 -26.13
N GLN A 478 3.68 0.82 -25.84
CA GLN A 478 2.42 1.48 -26.17
C GLN A 478 2.14 2.69 -25.26
N GLU A 479 2.32 2.56 -23.95
CA GLU A 479 2.14 3.66 -22.98
C GLU A 479 3.07 4.84 -23.26
N VAL A 480 4.34 4.56 -23.62
CA VAL A 480 5.31 5.59 -24.02
C VAL A 480 4.84 6.34 -25.28
N ARG A 481 4.25 5.64 -26.26
CA ARG A 481 3.68 6.29 -27.45
C ARG A 481 2.45 7.14 -27.10
N LEU A 482 1.56 6.63 -26.25
CA LEU A 482 0.33 7.31 -25.88
C LEU A 482 0.58 8.55 -25.01
N THR A 483 1.55 8.51 -24.09
CA THR A 483 1.90 9.63 -23.21
C THR A 483 2.37 10.88 -23.95
N GLY A 484 3.00 10.74 -25.12
CA GLY A 484 3.35 11.88 -25.98
C GLY A 484 2.15 12.50 -26.70
N SER A 485 1.11 11.70 -26.98
CA SER A 485 -0.05 12.14 -27.78
C SER A 485 -1.21 12.75 -26.98
N VAL A 486 -1.29 12.46 -25.67
CA VAL A 486 -2.43 12.87 -24.84
C VAL A 486 -2.13 14.17 -24.08
N SER A 487 -3.04 15.14 -24.16
CA SER A 487 -2.98 16.37 -23.34
C SER A 487 -3.30 16.07 -21.86
N LEU A 488 -2.43 16.46 -20.93
CA LEU A 488 -2.62 16.36 -19.49
C LEU A 488 -3.83 17.17 -19.03
N ALA A 489 -4.12 18.29 -19.68
CA ALA A 489 -5.33 19.08 -19.42
C ALA A 489 -6.62 18.28 -19.67
N ALA A 490 -6.62 17.33 -20.60
CA ALA A 490 -7.76 16.43 -20.87
C ALA A 490 -7.88 15.30 -19.83
N LEU A 491 -6.77 14.95 -19.17
CA LEU A 491 -6.73 13.98 -18.07
C LEU A 491 -7.17 14.61 -16.73
N SER A 492 -7.02 15.92 -16.59
CA SER A 492 -7.48 16.67 -15.41
C SER A 492 -9.01 16.79 -15.38
N ARG A 493 -9.68 15.84 -14.72
CA ARG A 493 -11.14 15.83 -14.51
C ARG A 493 -11.51 16.16 -13.06
N ARG A 494 -12.62 16.86 -12.88
CA ARG A 494 -13.25 17.14 -11.58
C ARG A 494 -14.58 16.42 -11.51
N VAL A 495 -14.97 16.00 -10.30
CA VAL A 495 -16.28 15.39 -10.06
C VAL A 495 -17.24 16.52 -9.74
N THR A 496 -18.29 16.67 -10.54
CA THR A 496 -19.43 17.56 -10.30
C THR A 496 -20.65 16.70 -9.96
N ASP A 497 -21.45 17.14 -8.98
CA ASP A 497 -22.68 16.47 -8.55
C ASP A 497 -22.48 14.98 -8.18
N GLY A 498 -21.33 14.64 -7.62
CA GLY A 498 -21.00 13.30 -7.10
C GLY A 498 -20.79 12.20 -8.15
N VAL A 499 -21.23 12.38 -9.40
CA VAL A 499 -21.25 11.30 -10.41
C VAL A 499 -20.54 11.72 -11.71
N GLN A 500 -20.61 12.98 -12.11
CA GLN A 500 -20.14 13.39 -13.43
C GLN A 500 -18.67 13.83 -13.38
N ARG A 501 -17.82 13.21 -14.21
CA ARG A 501 -16.43 13.63 -14.40
C ARG A 501 -16.32 14.62 -15.55
N VAL A 502 -16.22 15.90 -15.22
CA VAL A 502 -16.11 17.00 -16.18
C VAL A 502 -14.65 17.43 -16.30
N PRO A 503 -14.11 17.65 -17.53
CA PRO A 503 -12.78 18.23 -17.71
C PRO A 503 -12.63 19.58 -16.99
N ALA A 504 -11.53 19.78 -16.27
CA ALA A 504 -11.27 21.00 -15.51
C ALA A 504 -11.29 22.25 -16.42
N LYS A 505 -10.83 22.13 -17.67
CA LYS A 505 -10.89 23.21 -18.67
C LYS A 505 -12.32 23.67 -18.94
N GLN A 506 -13.29 22.75 -18.91
CA GLN A 506 -14.68 23.12 -19.08
C GLN A 506 -15.18 23.89 -17.86
N LEU A 507 -14.68 23.69 -16.64
CA LEU A 507 -15.16 24.41 -15.45
C LEU A 507 -14.48 25.79 -15.26
N SER A 508 -13.62 26.21 -16.19
CA SER A 508 -12.86 27.46 -16.06
C SER A 508 -13.74 28.70 -16.23
N ILE A 509 -13.48 29.72 -15.40
CA ILE A 509 -14.06 31.07 -15.53
C ILE A 509 -13.55 31.83 -16.77
N HIS A 510 -12.47 31.37 -17.42
CA HIS A 510 -11.89 32.01 -18.61
C HIS A 510 -12.60 31.64 -19.94
N ARG A 511 -13.80 31.03 -19.88
CA ARG A 511 -14.62 30.62 -21.05
C ARG A 511 -14.95 31.75 -22.03
N LEU A 512 -14.82 33.00 -21.62
CA LEU A 512 -15.06 34.18 -22.46
C LEU A 512 -14.10 34.29 -23.66
N HIS A 513 -12.99 33.54 -23.67
CA HIS A 513 -12.05 33.49 -24.80
C HIS A 513 -12.45 32.48 -25.89
N CYS A 514 -13.74 32.22 -26.09
CA CYS A 514 -14.21 31.29 -27.12
C CYS A 514 -14.41 32.00 -28.47
N PRO A 515 -14.20 31.31 -29.61
CA PRO A 515 -14.38 31.91 -30.94
C PRO A 515 -15.83 32.39 -31.17
N THR A 516 -16.81 31.72 -30.56
CA THR A 516 -18.22 32.10 -30.61
C THR A 516 -18.49 33.44 -29.93
N PHE A 517 -17.78 33.75 -28.83
CA PHE A 517 -17.90 35.03 -28.13
C PHE A 517 -17.24 36.16 -28.92
N HIS A 518 -16.08 35.89 -29.55
CA HIS A 518 -15.42 36.87 -30.42
C HIS A 518 -16.29 37.23 -31.62
N SER A 519 -16.85 36.23 -32.31
CA SER A 519 -17.77 36.43 -33.44
C SER A 519 -19.02 37.23 -33.02
N LEU A 520 -19.54 36.98 -31.82
CA LEU A 520 -20.64 37.76 -31.27
C LEU A 520 -20.24 39.23 -31.05
N CYS A 521 -19.07 39.48 -30.46
CA CYS A 521 -18.59 40.85 -30.23
C CYS A 521 -18.35 41.59 -31.55
N GLU A 522 -17.74 40.95 -32.55
CA GLU A 522 -17.57 41.49 -33.90
C GLU A 522 -18.93 41.83 -34.54
N SER A 523 -19.89 40.92 -34.47
CA SER A 523 -21.24 41.12 -35.05
C SER A 523 -22.00 42.28 -34.44
N LEU A 524 -21.75 42.58 -33.16
CA LEU A 524 -22.37 43.68 -32.42
C LEU A 524 -21.51 44.95 -32.42
N ALA A 525 -20.38 44.97 -33.13
CA ALA A 525 -19.36 46.03 -33.04
C ALA A 525 -19.03 46.37 -31.56
N PHE A 526 -18.99 45.35 -30.71
CA PHE A 526 -18.71 45.47 -29.29
C PHE A 526 -17.20 45.40 -29.05
N PRO A 527 -16.57 46.42 -28.44
CA PRO A 527 -15.14 46.40 -28.20
C PRO A 527 -14.74 45.36 -27.15
N MET A 528 -13.72 44.55 -27.44
CA MET A 528 -13.28 43.44 -26.57
C MET A 528 -12.71 43.90 -25.21
N TYR A 529 -12.30 45.17 -25.10
CA TYR A 529 -11.82 45.76 -23.84
C TYR A 529 -12.97 46.12 -22.87
N ARG A 530 -14.22 46.10 -23.33
CA ARG A 530 -15.38 46.37 -22.46
C ARG A 530 -15.83 45.11 -21.75
N ALA A 531 -16.32 45.30 -20.53
CA ALA A 531 -16.78 44.20 -19.69
C ALA A 531 -17.97 43.47 -20.36
N PRO A 532 -17.98 42.13 -20.40
CA PRO A 532 -18.99 41.34 -21.12
C PRO A 532 -20.42 41.59 -20.63
N GLU A 533 -20.61 42.08 -19.41
CA GLU A 533 -21.91 42.46 -18.86
C GLU A 533 -22.54 43.64 -19.64
N GLN A 534 -21.73 44.45 -20.35
CA GLN A 534 -22.21 45.56 -21.18
C GLN A 534 -22.76 45.12 -22.55
N LEU A 535 -22.56 43.87 -22.95
CA LEU A 535 -23.08 43.35 -24.23
C LEU A 535 -24.61 43.45 -24.33
N ALA A 536 -25.30 43.17 -23.22
CA ALA A 536 -26.77 43.26 -23.17
C ALA A 536 -27.24 44.71 -23.40
N ALA A 537 -26.58 45.69 -22.76
CA ALA A 537 -26.90 47.10 -22.92
C ALA A 537 -26.65 47.59 -24.35
N GLN A 538 -25.50 47.21 -24.95
CA GLN A 538 -25.17 47.54 -26.34
C GLN A 538 -26.18 46.96 -27.32
N THR A 539 -26.58 45.70 -27.13
CA THR A 539 -27.57 45.02 -27.98
C THR A 539 -28.93 45.73 -27.92
N VAL A 540 -29.37 46.14 -26.72
CA VAL A 540 -30.62 46.89 -26.54
C VAL A 540 -30.54 48.26 -27.22
N SER A 541 -29.42 48.97 -27.09
CA SER A 541 -29.20 50.26 -27.75
C SER A 541 -29.30 50.14 -29.28
N GLN A 542 -28.61 49.16 -29.89
CA GLN A 542 -28.68 48.93 -31.33
C GLN A 542 -30.09 48.54 -31.80
N GLN A 543 -30.83 47.74 -31.01
CA GLN A 543 -32.23 47.43 -31.35
C GLN A 543 -33.13 48.67 -31.33
N LEU A 544 -32.92 49.59 -30.39
CA LEU A 544 -33.67 50.86 -30.33
C LEU A 544 -33.34 51.76 -31.51
N GLU A 545 -32.06 51.91 -31.86
CA GLU A 545 -31.62 52.66 -33.04
C GLU A 545 -32.23 52.08 -34.33
N LEU A 546 -32.21 50.75 -34.47
CA LEU A 546 -32.77 50.08 -35.65
C LEU A 546 -34.29 50.30 -35.75
N ARG A 547 -35.03 50.24 -34.63
CA ARG A 547 -36.46 50.58 -34.59
C ARG A 547 -36.71 52.03 -35.00
N PHE A 548 -35.89 52.96 -34.49
CA PHE A 548 -35.98 54.38 -34.84
C PHE A 548 -35.74 54.60 -36.34
N LEU A 549 -34.66 54.03 -36.89
CA LEU A 549 -34.33 54.12 -38.30
C LEU A 549 -35.43 53.53 -39.20
N ARG A 550 -35.98 52.35 -38.85
CA ARG A 550 -37.11 51.76 -39.56
C ARG A 550 -38.32 52.68 -39.58
N ARG A 551 -38.65 53.31 -38.44
CA ARG A 551 -39.78 54.26 -38.36
C ARG A 551 -39.53 55.50 -39.22
N LEU A 552 -38.32 56.03 -39.20
CA LEU A 552 -37.94 57.20 -40.00
C LEU A 552 -38.01 56.88 -41.51
N LEU A 553 -37.55 55.69 -41.91
CA LEU A 553 -37.62 55.21 -43.29
C LEU A 553 -39.08 55.05 -43.75
N GLN A 554 -39.96 54.47 -42.91
CA GLN A 554 -41.40 54.38 -43.19
C GLN A 554 -42.05 55.76 -43.38
N LEU A 555 -41.72 56.73 -42.54
CA LEU A 555 -42.25 58.10 -42.66
C LEU A 555 -41.75 58.78 -43.94
N ARG A 556 -40.48 58.59 -44.29
CA ARG A 556 -39.90 59.08 -45.55
C ARG A 556 -40.52 58.40 -46.77
N SER A 557 -40.78 57.09 -46.73
CA SER A 557 -41.42 56.39 -47.84
C SER A 557 -42.88 56.83 -48.02
N LEU A 558 -43.61 57.02 -46.91
CA LEU A 558 -44.99 57.52 -46.95
C LEU A 558 -45.06 58.95 -47.50
N SER A 559 -44.24 59.87 -46.98
CA SER A 559 -44.19 61.25 -47.49
C SER A 559 -43.80 61.29 -48.97
N ARG A 560 -42.82 60.47 -49.40
CA ARG A 560 -42.45 60.36 -50.81
C ARG A 560 -43.60 59.84 -51.67
N ALA A 561 -44.34 58.82 -51.21
CA ALA A 561 -45.50 58.29 -51.93
C ALA A 561 -46.63 59.32 -52.02
N THR A 562 -46.89 60.09 -50.95
CA THR A 562 -47.87 61.18 -50.95
C THR A 562 -47.49 62.28 -51.94
N LEU A 563 -46.22 62.71 -51.94
CA LEU A 563 -45.71 63.70 -52.90
C LEU A 563 -45.79 63.19 -54.34
N GLN A 564 -45.50 61.91 -54.59
CA GLN A 564 -45.63 61.30 -55.92
C GLN A 564 -47.09 61.24 -56.39
N ARG A 565 -48.04 60.91 -55.50
CA ARG A 565 -49.48 60.96 -55.82
C ARG A 565 -49.96 62.38 -56.11
N GLN A 566 -49.54 63.36 -55.30
CA GLN A 566 -49.87 64.77 -55.52
C GLN A 566 -49.26 65.29 -56.83
N ARG A 567 -48.05 64.87 -57.18
CA ARG A 567 -47.39 65.19 -58.46
C ARG A 567 -48.13 64.59 -59.66
N ALA A 568 -48.71 63.40 -59.54
CA ALA A 568 -49.49 62.75 -60.60
C ALA A 568 -50.87 63.39 -60.82
N LEU A 569 -51.41 64.09 -59.81
CA LEU A 569 -52.70 64.79 -59.86
C LEU A 569 -52.60 66.21 -60.44
N LEU A 570 -51.42 66.64 -60.87
CA LEU A 570 -51.18 67.97 -61.45
C LEU A 570 -51.11 67.90 -62.98
N PRO A 571 -52.22 68.10 -63.73
CA PRO A 571 -52.13 68.63 -65.08
C PRO A 571 -51.79 70.13 -64.99
N ALA A 572 -50.73 70.58 -65.67
CA ALA A 572 -50.46 72.02 -65.83
C ALA A 572 -51.64 72.67 -66.60
N PRO A 573 -52.19 73.82 -66.16
CA PRO A 573 -51.51 75.11 -66.37
C PRO A 573 -51.81 76.26 -65.37
N ASP A 574 -51.09 77.37 -65.61
CA ASP A 574 -51.19 78.75 -65.10
C ASP A 574 -50.62 79.08 -63.69
N GLN A 575 -49.68 80.04 -63.68
CA GLN A 575 -48.85 80.43 -62.54
C GLN A 575 -49.68 81.09 -61.42
N LYS A 576 -50.81 81.71 -61.78
CA LYS A 576 -51.77 82.29 -60.81
C LYS A 576 -52.57 81.21 -60.07
N ALA A 577 -52.99 80.15 -60.75
CA ALA A 577 -53.69 79.02 -60.13
C ALA A 577 -52.78 78.24 -59.17
N LEU A 578 -51.48 78.19 -59.44
CA LEU A 578 -50.47 77.64 -58.53
C LEU A 578 -50.33 78.49 -57.25
N LEU A 579 -50.28 79.82 -57.37
CA LEU A 579 -50.16 80.71 -56.21
C LEU A 579 -51.40 80.69 -55.31
N GLU A 580 -52.60 80.60 -55.90
CA GLU A 580 -53.83 80.42 -55.13
C GLU A 580 -53.88 79.06 -54.43
N LYS A 581 -53.52 77.97 -55.11
CA LYS A 581 -53.43 76.64 -54.48
C LYS A 581 -52.34 76.55 -53.41
N VAL A 582 -51.23 77.28 -53.55
CA VAL A 582 -50.20 77.38 -52.50
C VAL A 582 -50.76 78.13 -51.29
N ARG A 583 -51.52 79.20 -51.49
CA ARG A 583 -52.21 79.89 -50.39
C ARG A 583 -53.25 79.01 -49.71
N GLU A 584 -54.08 78.30 -50.48
CA GLU A 584 -55.05 77.34 -49.93
C GLU A 584 -54.35 76.22 -49.16
N ALA A 585 -53.25 75.69 -49.70
CA ALA A 585 -52.46 74.67 -49.03
C ALA A 585 -51.76 75.21 -47.78
N GLU A 586 -51.27 76.46 -47.77
CA GLU A 586 -50.71 77.12 -46.59
C GLU A 586 -51.77 77.35 -45.51
N GLU A 587 -52.98 77.78 -45.90
CA GLU A 587 -54.11 77.95 -44.97
C GLU A 587 -54.56 76.60 -44.39
N GLU A 588 -54.65 75.54 -45.20
CA GLU A 588 -54.95 74.17 -44.77
C GLU A 588 -53.84 73.63 -43.85
N LEU A 589 -52.58 73.88 -44.18
CA LEU A 589 -51.42 73.48 -43.39
C LEU A 589 -51.41 74.21 -42.04
N LEU A 590 -51.71 75.51 -42.01
CA LEU A 590 -51.86 76.28 -40.78
C LEU A 590 -53.05 75.76 -39.96
N ARG A 591 -54.20 75.47 -40.59
CA ARG A 591 -55.36 74.89 -39.90
C ARG A 591 -55.07 73.55 -39.25
N THR A 592 -54.26 72.70 -39.87
CA THR A 592 -53.98 71.32 -39.42
C THR A 592 -52.76 71.21 -38.51
N LEU A 593 -51.69 71.97 -38.77
CA LEU A 593 -50.45 71.91 -37.98
C LEU A 593 -50.52 72.73 -36.71
N LEU A 594 -51.15 73.91 -36.73
CA LEU A 594 -51.20 74.79 -35.56
C LEU A 594 -51.84 74.12 -34.32
N PRO A 595 -52.94 73.35 -34.43
CA PRO A 595 -53.49 72.59 -33.30
C PRO A 595 -52.54 71.48 -32.83
N ARG A 596 -51.89 70.77 -33.75
CA ARG A 596 -50.95 69.69 -33.43
C ARG A 596 -49.68 70.19 -32.74
N VAL A 597 -49.14 71.33 -33.18
CA VAL A 597 -47.99 71.98 -32.56
C VAL A 597 -48.37 72.50 -31.16
N ARG A 598 -49.57 73.06 -30.99
CA ARG A 598 -50.08 73.47 -29.67
C ARG A 598 -50.25 72.27 -28.73
N GLU A 599 -50.78 71.15 -29.22
CA GLU A 599 -50.91 69.92 -28.44
C GLU A 599 -49.55 69.30 -28.08
N LEU A 600 -48.59 69.28 -29.01
CA LEU A 600 -47.22 68.84 -28.75
C LEU A 600 -46.53 69.73 -27.72
N ARG A 601 -46.68 71.06 -27.83
CA ARG A 601 -46.15 72.01 -26.84
C ARG A 601 -46.76 71.77 -25.46
N ARG A 602 -48.06 71.48 -25.38
CA ARG A 602 -48.74 71.13 -24.13
C ARG A 602 -48.19 69.84 -23.53
N ARG A 603 -48.02 68.78 -24.34
CA ARG A 603 -47.44 67.50 -23.89
C ARG A 603 -45.98 67.63 -23.45
N ALA A 604 -45.19 68.42 -24.18
CA ALA A 604 -43.81 68.72 -23.81
C ALA A 604 -43.74 69.48 -22.49
N ALA A 605 -44.62 70.46 -22.27
CA ALA A 605 -44.73 71.17 -21.00
C ALA A 605 -45.14 70.22 -19.84
N GLN A 606 -46.08 69.30 -20.07
CA GLN A 606 -46.46 68.27 -19.10
C GLN A 606 -45.30 67.31 -18.78
N GLY A 607 -44.54 66.87 -19.79
CA GLY A 607 -43.35 66.04 -19.59
C GLY A 607 -42.26 66.75 -18.80
N LEU A 608 -42.04 68.05 -19.05
CA LEU A 608 -41.11 68.87 -18.27
C LEU A 608 -41.57 69.04 -16.81
N GLN A 609 -42.88 69.20 -16.57
CA GLN A 609 -43.43 69.21 -15.21
C GLN A 609 -43.24 67.87 -14.47
N TYR A 610 -43.31 66.75 -15.19
CA TYR A 610 -43.04 65.41 -14.64
C TYR A 610 -41.56 65.15 -14.38
N GLY A 611 -40.66 65.92 -15.01
CA GLY A 611 -39.21 65.80 -14.81
C GLY A 611 -38.78 66.10 -13.38
N ALA A 612 -39.38 67.10 -12.72
CA ALA A 612 -39.05 67.47 -11.34
C ALA A 612 -39.25 66.32 -10.32
N PRO A 613 -40.42 65.64 -10.27
CA PRO A 613 -40.60 64.50 -9.37
C PRO A 613 -39.70 63.30 -9.72
N VAL A 614 -39.41 63.03 -11.00
CA VAL A 614 -38.47 61.95 -11.39
C VAL A 614 -37.04 62.26 -10.93
N THR A 615 -36.59 63.51 -11.11
CA THR A 615 -35.25 63.94 -10.68
C THR A 615 -35.13 63.84 -9.16
N SER A 616 -36.20 64.21 -8.43
CA SER A 616 -36.26 64.02 -6.98
C SER A 616 -36.22 62.55 -6.58
N ALA A 617 -36.94 61.66 -7.28
CA ALA A 617 -36.90 60.22 -7.01
C ALA A 617 -35.52 59.60 -7.28
N ILE A 618 -34.84 60.03 -8.35
CA ILE A 618 -33.47 59.61 -8.67
C ILE A 618 -32.49 60.11 -7.61
N ALA A 619 -32.62 61.37 -7.16
CA ALA A 619 -31.81 61.92 -6.08
C ALA A 619 -32.03 61.16 -4.75
N HIS A 620 -33.28 60.87 -4.38
CA HIS A 620 -33.58 60.04 -3.21
C HIS A 620 -32.98 58.63 -3.32
N TRP A 621 -32.99 58.02 -4.50
CA TRP A 621 -32.35 56.74 -4.75
C TRP A 621 -30.82 56.82 -4.67
N TRP A 622 -30.22 57.91 -5.15
CA TRP A 622 -28.77 58.09 -5.17
C TRP A 622 -28.20 58.38 -3.77
N GLU A 623 -28.88 59.22 -2.98
CA GLU A 623 -28.46 59.59 -1.63
C GLU A 623 -28.76 58.47 -0.61
N GLN A 624 -29.91 57.78 -0.74
CA GLN A 624 -30.34 56.71 0.19
C GLN A 624 -31.01 55.54 -0.55
N PRO A 625 -30.23 54.71 -1.26
CA PRO A 625 -30.78 53.58 -2.01
C PRO A 625 -31.53 52.61 -1.09
N ALA A 626 -32.72 52.20 -1.53
CA ALA A 626 -33.61 51.25 -0.85
C ALA A 626 -34.30 51.69 0.46
N GLN A 627 -34.10 52.92 0.96
CA GLN A 627 -34.75 53.37 2.20
C GLN A 627 -36.29 53.45 2.11
N PHE A 628 -36.81 53.70 0.89
CA PHE A 628 -38.24 53.78 0.60
C PHE A 628 -38.71 52.70 -0.39
N ALA A 629 -37.85 51.72 -0.71
CA ALA A 629 -38.18 50.66 -1.64
C ALA A 629 -39.03 49.59 -0.93
N LEU A 630 -40.34 49.68 -1.16
CA LEU A 630 -41.35 48.66 -0.87
C LEU A 630 -41.49 48.32 0.63
N PRO A 631 -42.21 49.16 1.40
CA PRO A 631 -42.58 48.87 2.80
C PRO A 631 -43.28 47.51 2.97
N GLU A 632 -43.90 47.02 1.90
CA GLU A 632 -44.78 45.84 1.87
C GLU A 632 -44.06 44.53 1.52
N LEU A 633 -42.82 44.58 0.99
CA LEU A 633 -42.13 43.37 0.55
C LEU A 633 -41.49 42.63 1.74
N GLN A 634 -41.97 41.41 2.00
CA GLN A 634 -41.46 40.57 3.10
C GLN A 634 -40.63 39.41 2.55
N LYS A 635 -39.43 39.20 3.12
CA LYS A 635 -38.61 37.99 2.88
C LYS A 635 -38.36 37.28 4.21
N GLY A 636 -38.83 36.03 4.30
CA GLY A 636 -38.81 35.26 5.56
C GLY A 636 -39.75 35.81 6.64
N GLY A 637 -40.87 36.43 6.24
CA GLY A 637 -41.88 36.99 7.17
C GLY A 637 -41.50 38.33 7.81
N LEU A 638 -40.36 38.93 7.44
CA LEU A 638 -39.88 40.20 7.98
C LEU A 638 -39.67 41.21 6.85
N THR A 639 -39.99 42.48 7.13
CA THR A 639 -39.70 43.62 6.24
C THR A 639 -38.24 44.07 6.41
N LEU A 640 -37.73 44.85 5.46
CA LEU A 640 -36.35 45.35 5.50
C LEU A 640 -36.04 46.13 6.79
N GLN A 641 -36.98 46.94 7.28
CA GLN A 641 -36.82 47.67 8.55
C GLN A 641 -36.68 46.74 9.75
N LYS A 642 -37.47 45.66 9.81
CA LYS A 642 -37.37 44.64 10.87
C LYS A 642 -36.06 43.87 10.80
N TRP A 643 -35.54 43.62 9.60
CA TRP A 643 -34.21 43.03 9.41
C TRP A 643 -33.10 43.96 9.90
N LEU A 644 -33.18 45.26 9.60
CA LEU A 644 -32.21 46.25 10.06
C LEU A 644 -32.23 46.43 11.58
N GLU A 645 -33.40 46.41 12.22
CA GLU A 645 -33.52 46.43 13.69
C GLU A 645 -32.92 45.17 14.32
N ARG A 646 -33.24 43.99 13.78
CA ARG A 646 -32.66 42.73 14.24
C ARG A 646 -31.14 42.71 14.08
N TRP A 647 -30.62 43.27 12.99
CA TRP A 647 -29.19 43.35 12.75
C TRP A 647 -28.50 44.37 13.67
N ARG A 648 -29.14 45.51 13.95
CA ARG A 648 -28.65 46.47 14.97
C ARG A 648 -28.63 45.87 16.37
N LEU A 649 -29.64 45.08 16.74
CA LEU A 649 -29.67 44.37 18.03
C LEU A 649 -28.58 43.28 18.10
N ALA A 650 -28.36 42.55 17.01
CA ALA A 650 -27.28 41.56 16.94
C ALA A 650 -25.87 42.21 16.96
N ALA A 651 -25.69 43.35 16.30
CA ALA A 651 -24.45 44.10 16.32
C ALA A 651 -24.13 44.67 17.72
N LYS A 652 -25.14 45.16 18.44
CA LYS A 652 -25.00 45.60 19.84
C LYS A 652 -24.77 44.47 20.86
N ALA A 653 -25.06 43.22 20.48
CA ALA A 653 -24.79 42.06 21.32
C ALA A 653 -23.38 41.45 21.07
N LEU A 654 -22.66 41.98 20.09
CA LEU A 654 -21.29 41.62 19.74
C LEU A 654 -20.25 42.66 20.22
N GLU A 655 -20.71 43.78 20.79
CA GLU A 655 -19.96 44.71 21.65
C GLU A 655 -20.22 44.35 23.12
#